data_AF-A0A498M2Y5-F1
#
_entry.id   AF-A0A498M2Y5-F1
#
_cell.length_a   1.000
_cell.length_b   1.000
_cell.length_c   1.000
_cell.angle_alpha   90.00
_cell.angle_beta   90.00
_cell.angle_gamma   90.00
#
_symmetry.space_group_name_H-M   'P 1'
#
loop_
_entity.id
_entity.type
_entity.pdbx_description
1 polymer ?
#
loop_
_entity_poly.entity_id
_entity_poly.type
_entity_poly.pdbx_seq_one_letter_code
_entity_poly.pdbx_strand_id
1 'polypeptide(L)'
;MEQSDHYDRGTDHAGIRGLAAGTSEQHSLQLEISGIEAERSIRENDEEEEEEELVVLDPEHPLMKRFQSALKNNLSNQLERLNLELREKIVVEKAEAQKRHELAEEVYMVHEMLARLQATLEASHEANAQAAAQRRQAQDQLDGVKNQYQDTASQANKQRIHVSELQSKVDSLALKLLYMQEANTDLRSDVKAIINASHKAQKERTQAEEHKHQQDLYVERLTKHVEKLSEQISLYEVQIIAQTEQTKAAKDALSEAQLELDSVVFERRQLLQQWNSSLLMMKRRDETYNTMQEELRLASDQVHSLDTEIEGYKKSITQEEEQNERLTLRLNRAQNDSTASRKLITHSQNHQEVLQAQYSTYTRMLQETEKTLSTLLVDHEVRQSELKALRKQMEKESAGRVDLEDQIMNKLQERLTHNNAATYSRRLTDKTAAHWREKEAQLTKLENDINAVTLEGQEVATHLDSLAAFQAELEQGISQRHMLLSSREAEIAKQVTDIERKQAIISIYNKKIKDIVSSEMEQDQREQADLEKQIKALMTDMVKLNSLLSKNSDLNQALQQSNSLMETEFRQSLKEAERDSVETHLKLERLNEEKERLVNSLVEAERQIMLWEKRTQLMRETRSAIDSDIGQGDIRTMRAEIHRMEVRYAQLMKQQERLLRDMESVVARRETIAVRSEAQARSDHKQPTHNDYHNTLQSLRRKILQAKKQAEECDGVITHLEERQGSMTSSLRDKRMHLNDLHNTSAVLTRELSALQETKERSLSRVPMLQGRVKHLQAVKEGQYTPVASGDTALELATQKLEERLKMISSILHHFAEEYPQHHSSLHRINLTLAEHLHSGLQDSQ
;
A
#
# COMPACT_ATOMS: atom_id res chain seq x y z
N MET A 1 -43.28 -9.32 -36.61
CA MET A 1 -41.92 -9.86 -36.82
C MET A 1 -41.47 -10.37 -35.46
N GLU A 2 -41.83 -11.59 -35.02
CA GLU A 2 -41.98 -12.89 -35.74
C GLU A 2 -40.66 -13.31 -36.39
N GLN A 3 -40.16 -14.55 -36.31
CA GLN A 3 -40.66 -15.83 -35.73
C GLN A 3 -39.61 -16.35 -34.69
N SER A 4 -39.91 -16.99 -33.55
CA SER A 4 -40.78 -18.15 -33.19
C SER A 4 -40.18 -19.54 -33.49
N ASP A 5 -39.78 -20.23 -32.41
CA ASP A 5 -39.83 -21.70 -32.20
C ASP A 5 -38.94 -22.60 -33.10
N HIS A 6 -38.61 -23.86 -32.76
CA HIS A 6 -38.99 -24.80 -31.69
C HIS A 6 -37.75 -25.73 -31.46
N TYR A 7 -37.52 -26.42 -30.33
CA TYR A 7 -38.38 -27.41 -29.67
C TYR A 7 -37.93 -27.66 -28.22
N ASP A 8 -38.84 -28.13 -27.35
CA ASP A 8 -38.59 -28.47 -25.95
C ASP A 8 -39.25 -29.81 -25.55
N ARG A 9 -38.69 -30.46 -24.51
CA ARG A 9 -39.06 -31.66 -23.71
C ARG A 9 -37.76 -32.23 -23.13
N GLY A 10 -37.62 -32.59 -21.85
CA GLY A 10 -38.61 -33.12 -20.92
C GLY A 10 -38.52 -34.66 -20.90
N THR A 11 -38.50 -35.37 -19.77
CA THR A 11 -38.89 -35.01 -18.39
C THR A 11 -38.23 -35.90 -17.32
N ASP A 12 -37.91 -35.30 -16.17
CA ASP A 12 -38.08 -35.77 -14.79
C ASP A 12 -37.75 -37.19 -14.24
N HIS A 13 -37.34 -37.13 -12.94
CA HIS A 13 -37.61 -38.07 -11.84
C HIS A 13 -36.73 -39.34 -11.61
N ALA A 14 -35.70 -39.13 -10.78
CA ALA A 14 -35.50 -39.74 -9.45
C ALA A 14 -35.40 -41.29 -9.27
N GLY A 15 -34.29 -41.75 -8.64
CA GLY A 15 -34.25 -43.09 -8.03
C GLY A 15 -32.91 -43.63 -7.50
N ILE A 16 -32.58 -43.30 -6.23
CA ILE A 16 -31.88 -44.19 -5.25
C ILE A 16 -30.44 -44.71 -5.54
N ARG A 17 -29.51 -44.36 -4.62
CA ARG A 17 -28.28 -45.06 -4.14
C ARG A 17 -27.54 -46.05 -5.07
N GLY A 18 -26.24 -45.82 -5.29
CA GLY A 18 -25.29 -46.87 -5.72
C GLY A 18 -23.82 -46.46 -5.55
N LEU A 19 -23.02 -47.30 -4.88
CA LEU A 19 -21.59 -47.09 -4.62
C LEU A 19 -20.70 -47.61 -5.76
N ALA A 20 -19.59 -46.89 -5.98
CA ALA A 20 -18.25 -47.40 -6.30
C ALA A 20 -17.93 -48.00 -7.69
N ALA A 21 -16.61 -48.00 -7.95
CA ALA A 21 -15.84 -48.71 -8.97
C ALA A 21 -16.11 -48.38 -10.45
N GLY A 22 -15.02 -48.11 -11.19
CA GLY A 22 -15.05 -47.97 -12.64
C GLY A 22 -14.62 -49.25 -13.37
N THR A 23 -14.96 -49.32 -14.65
CA THR A 23 -14.44 -50.28 -15.63
C THR A 23 -13.62 -49.49 -16.66
N SER A 24 -12.35 -49.75 -16.91
CA SER A 24 -11.75 -51.01 -17.41
C SER A 24 -12.26 -51.39 -18.79
N GLU A 25 -11.43 -51.20 -19.83
CA GLU A 25 -11.32 -51.99 -21.07
C GLU A 25 -10.34 -51.25 -22.03
N GLN A 26 -9.38 -51.87 -22.73
CA GLN A 26 -8.87 -53.25 -22.78
C GLN A 26 -7.33 -53.23 -22.93
N HIS A 27 -6.63 -54.22 -22.38
CA HIS A 27 -5.64 -55.01 -23.14
C HIS A 27 -5.28 -56.29 -22.39
N SER A 28 -5.19 -57.41 -23.12
CA SER A 28 -5.13 -58.75 -22.54
C SER A 28 -3.77 -59.10 -21.94
N LEU A 29 -3.77 -59.58 -20.69
CA LEU A 29 -2.73 -60.44 -20.14
C LEU A 29 -3.38 -61.73 -19.65
N GLN A 30 -3.07 -62.85 -20.32
CA GLN A 30 -3.42 -64.18 -19.81
C GLN A 30 -2.45 -64.56 -18.68
N LEU A 31 -2.96 -65.14 -17.60
CA LEU A 31 -2.13 -65.92 -16.70
C LEU A 31 -1.82 -67.26 -17.39
N GLU A 32 -0.53 -67.58 -17.54
CA GLU A 32 -0.08 -68.96 -17.44
C GLU A 32 0.90 -69.07 -16.27
N ILE A 33 0.80 -70.16 -15.52
CA ILE A 33 1.59 -70.41 -14.32
C ILE A 33 2.74 -71.36 -14.69
N SER A 34 3.96 -70.86 -14.67
CA SER A 34 5.18 -71.68 -14.64
C SER A 34 6.23 -71.02 -13.76
N GLY A 35 7.10 -71.82 -13.15
CA GLY A 35 7.95 -71.39 -12.03
C GLY A 35 9.17 -70.57 -12.45
N ILE A 36 9.54 -69.60 -11.60
CA ILE A 36 10.88 -69.03 -11.58
C ILE A 36 11.66 -69.78 -10.50
N GLU A 37 12.48 -70.74 -10.92
CA GLU A 37 13.68 -71.10 -10.15
C GLU A 37 14.79 -70.10 -10.52
N ALA A 38 15.48 -69.58 -9.49
CA ALA A 38 16.41 -68.47 -9.64
C ALA A 38 17.83 -68.90 -9.31
N GLU A 39 18.58 -69.38 -10.30
CA GLU A 39 20.00 -69.67 -10.11
C GLU A 39 20.87 -68.44 -10.41
N ARG A 40 21.35 -67.82 -9.33
CA ARG A 40 22.56 -66.99 -9.41
C ARG A 40 23.76 -67.91 -9.58
N SER A 41 24.58 -67.65 -10.58
CA SER A 41 25.97 -68.08 -10.53
C SER A 41 26.72 -67.35 -9.42
N ILE A 42 27.69 -68.03 -8.81
CA ILE A 42 29.02 -67.50 -8.48
C ILE A 42 29.92 -68.67 -8.06
N ARG A 43 31.03 -68.82 -8.80
CA ARG A 43 32.35 -69.36 -8.42
C ARG A 43 32.38 -70.40 -7.28
N GLU A 44 32.72 -71.63 -7.65
CA GLU A 44 33.72 -72.37 -6.87
C GLU A 44 35.11 -72.06 -7.44
N ASN A 45 36.14 -72.16 -6.61
CA ASN A 45 37.54 -72.12 -7.06
C ASN A 45 38.03 -73.57 -7.10
N ASP A 46 38.83 -73.94 -8.10
CA ASP A 46 39.51 -75.23 -8.13
C ASP A 46 40.63 -75.27 -7.07
N GLU A 47 40.39 -75.91 -5.92
CA GLU A 47 41.44 -76.46 -5.06
C GLU A 47 41.16 -77.94 -4.77
N GLU A 48 42.19 -78.75 -5.01
CA GLU A 48 42.26 -80.20 -5.15
C GLU A 48 41.61 -81.03 -4.02
N GLU A 49 40.68 -81.94 -4.35
CA GLU A 49 40.45 -83.17 -3.57
C GLU A 49 39.98 -84.34 -4.48
N GLU A 50 40.35 -85.58 -4.16
CA GLU A 50 40.13 -86.75 -5.02
C GLU A 50 38.73 -87.38 -4.79
N GLU A 51 37.78 -87.21 -5.72
CA GLU A 51 36.48 -87.90 -5.61
C GLU A 51 36.60 -89.41 -5.89
N GLU A 52 36.49 -90.21 -4.82
CA GLU A 52 36.36 -91.66 -4.88
C GLU A 52 35.11 -92.09 -5.67
N GLU A 53 35.23 -93.08 -6.56
CA GLU A 53 34.12 -93.57 -7.40
C GLU A 53 33.01 -94.20 -6.55
N LEU A 54 31.98 -93.40 -6.23
CA LEU A 54 30.96 -93.72 -5.23
C LEU A 54 30.00 -94.83 -5.72
N VAL A 55 30.32 -96.09 -5.38
CA VAL A 55 29.49 -97.26 -5.69
C VAL A 55 28.11 -97.14 -5.03
N VAL A 56 27.10 -96.78 -5.82
CA VAL A 56 25.71 -96.65 -5.37
C VAL A 56 25.13 -98.03 -5.02
N LEU A 57 24.83 -98.22 -3.73
CA LEU A 57 24.02 -99.36 -3.27
C LEU A 57 22.53 -99.14 -3.62
N ASP A 58 21.89 -100.23 -4.04
CA ASP A 58 20.49 -100.25 -4.52
C ASP A 58 19.51 -99.65 -3.46
N PRO A 59 18.54 -98.78 -3.81
CA PRO A 59 17.80 -97.97 -2.84
C PRO A 59 17.01 -98.74 -1.76
N GLU A 60 16.70 -100.02 -2.00
CA GLU A 60 15.99 -100.90 -1.07
C GLU A 60 16.90 -101.55 -0.01
N HIS A 61 18.23 -101.46 -0.15
CA HIS A 61 19.21 -102.21 0.65
C HIS A 61 19.07 -101.91 2.17
N PRO A 62 19.06 -102.93 3.07
CA PRO A 62 18.68 -102.74 4.48
C PRO A 62 19.49 -101.70 5.26
N LEU A 63 20.77 -101.51 4.91
CA LEU A 63 21.64 -100.53 5.54
C LEU A 63 21.33 -99.07 5.12
N MET A 64 20.77 -98.87 3.92
CA MET A 64 20.55 -97.52 3.37
C MET A 64 19.30 -96.84 3.94
N LYS A 65 18.30 -97.62 4.40
CA LYS A 65 17.03 -97.08 4.96
C LYS A 65 17.24 -96.20 6.20
N ARG A 66 18.25 -96.51 7.04
CA ARG A 66 18.63 -95.63 8.18
C ARG A 66 19.21 -94.30 7.71
N PHE A 67 20.12 -94.32 6.73
CA PHE A 67 20.74 -93.13 6.17
C PHE A 67 19.72 -92.18 5.52
N GLN A 68 18.84 -92.73 4.67
CA GLN A 68 17.74 -91.99 4.03
C GLN A 68 16.82 -91.33 5.08
N SER A 69 16.49 -92.02 6.18
CA SER A 69 15.65 -91.46 7.24
C SER A 69 16.31 -90.30 7.99
N ALA A 70 17.62 -90.38 8.27
CA ALA A 70 18.35 -89.32 8.96
C ALA A 70 18.50 -88.06 8.08
N LEU A 71 18.82 -88.25 6.79
CA LEU A 71 18.93 -87.15 5.82
C LEU A 71 17.58 -86.42 5.65
N LYS A 72 16.49 -87.18 5.48
CA LYS A 72 15.14 -86.63 5.34
C LYS A 72 14.73 -85.79 6.54
N ASN A 73 15.02 -86.25 7.76
CA ASN A 73 14.69 -85.52 9.00
C ASN A 73 15.51 -84.23 9.16
N ASN A 74 16.76 -84.19 8.68
CA ASN A 74 17.56 -82.95 8.71
C ASN A 74 16.97 -81.91 7.74
N LEU A 75 16.70 -82.32 6.49
CA LEU A 75 16.12 -81.45 5.46
C LEU A 75 14.71 -80.94 5.83
N SER A 76 13.86 -81.76 6.47
CA SER A 76 12.56 -81.28 6.97
C SER A 76 12.71 -80.21 8.05
N ASN A 77 13.64 -80.38 8.99
CA ASN A 77 13.86 -79.41 10.07
C ASN A 77 14.41 -78.07 9.53
N GLN A 78 15.25 -78.11 8.50
CA GLN A 78 15.72 -76.90 7.80
C GLN A 78 14.57 -76.18 7.07
N LEU A 79 13.72 -76.93 6.37
CA LEU A 79 12.53 -76.38 5.71
C LEU A 79 11.53 -75.78 6.70
N GLU A 80 11.25 -76.44 7.82
CA GLU A 80 10.37 -75.91 8.87
C GLU A 80 10.91 -74.60 9.45
N ARG A 81 12.22 -74.53 9.72
CA ARG A 81 12.87 -73.31 10.19
C ARG A 81 12.75 -72.16 9.19
N LEU A 82 13.07 -72.38 7.91
CA LEU A 82 12.96 -71.34 6.88
C LEU A 82 11.51 -70.88 6.68
N ASN A 83 10.54 -71.80 6.80
CA ASN A 83 9.11 -71.45 6.76
C ASN A 83 8.67 -70.61 7.97
N LEU A 84 9.27 -70.80 9.16
CA LEU A 84 9.00 -69.95 10.32
C LEU A 84 9.62 -68.55 10.14
N GLU A 85 10.90 -68.47 9.74
CA GLU A 85 11.58 -67.19 9.48
C GLU A 85 10.85 -66.37 8.39
N LEU A 86 10.35 -67.02 7.33
CA LEU A 86 9.53 -66.38 6.29
C LEU A 86 8.18 -65.85 6.83
N ARG A 87 7.48 -66.62 7.68
CA ARG A 87 6.22 -66.20 8.31
C ARG A 87 6.41 -64.98 9.21
N GLU A 88 7.49 -64.94 9.98
CA GLU A 88 7.83 -63.77 10.80
C GLU A 88 8.04 -62.51 9.95
N LYS A 89 8.77 -62.61 8.83
CA LYS A 89 8.97 -61.48 7.90
C LYS A 89 7.64 -60.97 7.31
N ILE A 90 6.75 -61.87 6.87
CA ILE A 90 5.44 -61.50 6.32
C ILE A 90 4.55 -60.82 7.38
N VAL A 91 4.66 -61.20 8.66
CA VAL A 91 3.93 -60.54 9.76
C VAL A 91 4.47 -59.13 10.01
N VAL A 92 5.80 -58.94 10.00
CA VAL A 92 6.43 -57.61 10.14
C VAL A 92 6.06 -56.69 8.98
N GLU A 93 6.13 -57.19 7.74
CA GLU A 93 5.76 -56.42 6.54
C GLU A 93 4.30 -55.93 6.60
N LYS A 94 3.37 -56.81 6.99
CA LYS A 94 1.95 -56.44 7.18
C LYS A 94 1.76 -55.38 8.27
N ALA A 95 2.49 -55.49 9.39
CA ALA A 95 2.43 -54.50 10.46
C ALA A 95 3.04 -53.14 10.07
N GLU A 96 4.04 -53.11 9.17
CA GLU A 96 4.52 -51.86 8.58
C GLU A 96 3.54 -51.28 7.55
N ALA A 97 2.91 -52.12 6.72
CA ALA A 97 1.91 -51.69 5.76
C ALA A 97 0.68 -51.05 6.44
N GLN A 98 0.22 -51.63 7.55
CA GLN A 98 -0.85 -51.05 8.38
C GLN A 98 -0.44 -49.67 8.92
N LYS A 99 0.75 -49.52 9.50
CA LYS A 99 1.24 -48.21 9.99
C LYS A 99 1.39 -47.16 8.89
N ARG A 100 1.79 -47.57 7.68
CA ARG A 100 1.82 -46.67 6.51
C ARG A 100 0.41 -46.22 6.10
N HIS A 101 -0.59 -47.08 6.24
CA HIS A 101 -1.99 -46.74 5.96
C HIS A 101 -2.58 -45.81 7.03
N GLU A 102 -2.35 -46.10 8.33
CA GLU A 102 -2.76 -45.26 9.46
C GLU A 102 -2.18 -43.84 9.33
N LEU A 103 -0.87 -43.73 9.07
CA LEU A 103 -0.21 -42.44 8.83
C LEU A 103 -0.72 -41.71 7.58
N ALA A 104 -1.13 -42.44 6.53
CA ALA A 104 -1.72 -41.82 5.33
C ALA A 104 -3.12 -41.26 5.60
N GLU A 105 -3.92 -41.93 6.44
CA GLU A 105 -5.22 -41.43 6.89
C GLU A 105 -5.06 -40.20 7.80
N GLU A 106 -4.12 -40.21 8.75
CA GLU A 106 -3.79 -39.04 9.57
C GLU A 106 -3.36 -37.84 8.72
N VAL A 107 -2.46 -38.05 7.74
CA VAL A 107 -2.00 -36.99 6.82
C VAL A 107 -3.15 -36.48 5.94
N TYR A 108 -4.08 -37.34 5.51
CA TYR A 108 -5.27 -36.93 4.75
C TYR A 108 -6.22 -36.08 5.61
N MET A 109 -6.52 -36.50 6.84
CA MET A 109 -7.36 -35.74 7.78
C MET A 109 -6.75 -34.37 8.12
N VAL A 110 -5.43 -34.29 8.26
CA VAL A 110 -4.71 -33.01 8.45
C VAL A 110 -4.79 -32.13 7.20
N HIS A 111 -4.68 -32.69 6.00
CA HIS A 111 -4.87 -31.93 4.75
C HIS A 111 -6.31 -31.42 4.60
N GLU A 112 -7.32 -32.22 4.94
CA GLU A 112 -8.71 -31.78 4.88
C GLU A 112 -8.99 -30.66 5.90
N MET A 113 -8.45 -30.78 7.12
CA MET A 113 -8.54 -29.72 8.13
C MET A 113 -7.82 -28.44 7.68
N LEU A 114 -6.64 -28.56 7.06
CA LEU A 114 -5.87 -27.43 6.54
C LEU A 114 -6.59 -26.73 5.38
N ALA A 115 -7.19 -27.48 4.45
CA ALA A 115 -7.98 -26.93 3.35
C ALA A 115 -9.24 -26.20 3.87
N ARG A 116 -9.93 -26.78 4.87
CA ARG A 116 -11.06 -26.12 5.55
C ARG A 116 -10.62 -24.82 6.24
N LEU A 117 -9.47 -24.82 6.91
CA LEU A 117 -8.91 -23.61 7.55
C LEU A 117 -8.53 -22.53 6.52
N GLN A 118 -7.90 -22.91 5.41
CA GLN A 118 -7.60 -22.00 4.29
C GLN A 118 -8.87 -21.36 3.72
N ALA A 119 -9.91 -22.15 3.43
CA ALA A 119 -11.19 -21.62 2.95
C ALA A 119 -11.85 -20.64 3.96
N THR A 120 -11.75 -20.90 5.27
CA THR A 120 -12.24 -19.93 6.29
C THR A 120 -11.38 -18.67 6.38
N LEU A 121 -10.06 -18.78 6.16
CA LEU A 121 -9.15 -17.65 6.11
C LEU A 121 -9.46 -16.75 4.90
N GLU A 122 -9.61 -17.34 3.72
CA GLU A 122 -9.96 -16.65 2.46
C GLU A 122 -11.30 -15.94 2.58
N ALA A 123 -12.35 -16.61 3.07
CA ALA A 123 -13.64 -15.98 3.36
C ALA A 123 -13.54 -14.82 4.36
N SER A 124 -12.64 -14.91 5.35
CA SER A 124 -12.39 -13.80 6.28
C SER A 124 -11.64 -12.63 5.64
N HIS A 125 -10.74 -12.89 4.70
CA HIS A 125 -10.06 -11.88 3.90
C HIS A 125 -11.02 -11.17 2.94
N GLU A 126 -11.91 -11.90 2.26
CA GLU A 126 -12.97 -11.32 1.43
C GLU A 126 -13.92 -10.44 2.26
N ALA A 127 -14.38 -10.93 3.42
CA ALA A 127 -15.24 -10.16 4.32
C ALA A 127 -14.56 -8.87 4.81
N ASN A 128 -13.26 -8.93 5.14
CA ASN A 128 -12.49 -7.75 5.53
C ASN A 128 -12.25 -6.78 4.36
N ALA A 129 -12.04 -7.30 3.14
CA ALA A 129 -11.92 -6.47 1.93
C ALA A 129 -13.24 -5.75 1.60
N GLN A 130 -14.38 -6.44 1.70
CA GLN A 130 -15.72 -5.86 1.57
C GLN A 130 -15.97 -4.79 2.65
N ALA A 131 -15.64 -5.07 3.91
CA ALA A 131 -15.77 -4.11 5.00
C ALA A 131 -14.84 -2.88 4.83
N ALA A 132 -13.65 -3.06 4.25
CA ALA A 132 -12.75 -1.96 3.91
C ALA A 132 -13.27 -1.12 2.73
N ALA A 133 -13.89 -1.74 1.72
CA ALA A 133 -14.53 -1.05 0.60
C ALA A 133 -15.75 -0.24 1.08
N GLN A 134 -16.64 -0.83 1.89
CA GLN A 134 -17.76 -0.13 2.52
C GLN A 134 -17.29 1.05 3.39
N ARG A 135 -16.20 0.87 4.15
CA ARG A 135 -15.59 1.95 4.94
C ARG A 135 -15.09 3.10 4.07
N ARG A 136 -14.44 2.81 2.93
CA ARG A 136 -14.03 3.85 1.97
C ARG A 136 -15.25 4.57 1.39
N GLN A 137 -16.25 3.84 0.91
CA GLN A 137 -17.48 4.45 0.38
C GLN A 137 -18.18 5.36 1.41
N ALA A 138 -18.24 4.97 2.68
CA ALA A 138 -18.79 5.80 3.75
C ALA A 138 -17.90 7.00 4.10
N GLN A 139 -16.57 6.87 3.99
CA GLN A 139 -15.60 7.96 4.13
C GLN A 139 -15.78 8.99 3.00
N ASP A 140 -15.85 8.54 1.75
CA ASP A 140 -16.03 9.39 0.56
C ASP A 140 -17.36 10.15 0.61
N GLN A 141 -18.44 9.48 1.04
CA GLN A 141 -19.74 10.11 1.30
C GLN A 141 -19.67 11.15 2.43
N LEU A 142 -19.01 10.82 3.55
CA LEU A 142 -18.84 11.73 4.67
C LEU A 142 -18.03 12.98 4.28
N ASP A 143 -16.95 12.82 3.52
CA ASP A 143 -16.12 13.92 3.06
C ASP A 143 -16.82 14.76 1.98
N GLY A 144 -17.65 14.16 1.12
CA GLY A 144 -18.60 14.87 0.27
C GLY A 144 -19.61 15.73 1.04
N VAL A 145 -20.20 15.18 2.11
CA VAL A 145 -21.12 15.91 3.00
C VAL A 145 -20.41 17.02 3.79
N LYS A 146 -19.16 16.80 4.25
CA LYS A 146 -18.35 17.85 4.87
C LYS A 146 -18.09 19.02 3.92
N ASN A 147 -17.77 18.75 2.66
CA ASN A 147 -17.52 19.79 1.66
C ASN A 147 -18.81 20.60 1.40
N GLN A 148 -19.95 19.93 1.21
CA GLN A 148 -21.26 20.60 1.08
C GLN A 148 -21.62 21.43 2.32
N TYR A 149 -21.30 20.94 3.53
CA TYR A 149 -21.48 21.69 4.76
C TYR A 149 -20.54 22.90 4.87
N GLN A 150 -19.28 22.79 4.45
CA GLN A 150 -18.34 23.93 4.40
C GLN A 150 -18.77 24.97 3.37
N ASP A 151 -19.22 24.56 2.18
CA ASP A 151 -19.73 25.46 1.15
C ASP A 151 -20.97 26.22 1.65
N THR A 152 -21.97 25.50 2.17
CA THR A 152 -23.21 26.12 2.70
C THR A 152 -22.94 26.97 3.94
N ALA A 153 -22.03 26.58 4.84
CA ALA A 153 -21.59 27.43 5.95
C ALA A 153 -20.86 28.69 5.47
N SER A 154 -20.04 28.60 4.41
CA SER A 154 -19.37 29.77 3.82
C SER A 154 -20.37 30.73 3.17
N GLN A 155 -21.40 30.21 2.51
CA GLN A 155 -22.48 30.98 1.89
C GLN A 155 -23.36 31.63 2.97
N ALA A 156 -23.74 30.88 4.02
CA ALA A 156 -24.47 31.42 5.16
C ALA A 156 -23.68 32.49 5.91
N ASN A 157 -22.34 32.37 6.00
CA ASN A 157 -21.49 33.40 6.59
C ASN A 157 -21.40 34.65 5.70
N LYS A 158 -21.25 34.50 4.38
CA LYS A 158 -21.32 35.62 3.42
C LYS A 158 -22.67 36.34 3.49
N GLN A 159 -23.78 35.60 3.57
CA GLN A 159 -25.12 36.16 3.78
C GLN A 159 -25.25 36.86 5.13
N ARG A 160 -24.73 36.30 6.23
CA ARG A 160 -24.71 36.95 7.55
C ARG A 160 -23.92 38.26 7.56
N ILE A 161 -22.76 38.30 6.90
CA ILE A 161 -21.97 39.53 6.74
C ILE A 161 -22.77 40.56 5.94
N HIS A 162 -23.38 40.16 4.81
CA HIS A 162 -24.19 41.08 4.01
C HIS A 162 -25.46 41.57 4.73
N VAL A 163 -26.11 40.72 5.53
CA VAL A 163 -27.21 41.13 6.41
C VAL A 163 -26.72 42.11 7.48
N SER A 164 -25.55 41.89 8.09
CA SER A 164 -24.95 42.83 9.04
C SER A 164 -24.57 44.18 8.41
N GLU A 165 -24.11 44.18 7.15
CA GLU A 165 -23.91 45.40 6.37
C GLU A 165 -25.23 46.11 6.06
N LEU A 166 -26.27 45.39 5.64
CA LEU A 166 -27.58 45.97 5.37
C LEU A 166 -28.22 46.49 6.66
N GLN A 167 -28.02 45.80 7.78
CA GLN A 167 -28.54 46.19 9.08
C GLN A 167 -27.80 47.42 9.61
N SER A 168 -26.47 47.49 9.54
CA SER A 168 -25.73 48.73 9.86
C SER A 168 -26.07 49.89 8.91
N LYS A 169 -26.37 49.64 7.62
CA LYS A 169 -26.91 50.65 6.70
C LYS A 169 -28.30 51.11 7.15
N VAL A 170 -29.22 50.20 7.49
CA VAL A 170 -30.55 50.50 8.03
C VAL A 170 -30.45 51.27 9.34
N ASP A 171 -29.59 50.86 10.27
CA ASP A 171 -29.37 51.53 11.55
C ASP A 171 -28.76 52.93 11.34
N SER A 172 -27.83 53.10 10.39
CA SER A 172 -27.29 54.43 10.04
C SER A 172 -28.35 55.34 9.39
N LEU A 173 -29.29 54.77 8.61
CA LEU A 173 -30.40 55.50 8.00
C LEU A 173 -31.50 55.80 9.03
N ALA A 174 -31.75 54.91 9.99
CA ALA A 174 -32.67 55.11 11.09
C ALA A 174 -32.12 56.15 12.07
N LEU A 175 -30.82 56.10 12.40
CA LEU A 175 -30.12 57.13 13.17
C LEU A 175 -30.16 58.48 12.45
N LYS A 176 -29.92 58.50 11.13
CA LYS A 176 -30.04 59.73 10.33
C LYS A 176 -31.49 60.22 10.22
N LEU A 177 -32.48 59.33 10.20
CA LEU A 177 -33.90 59.67 10.18
C LEU A 177 -34.35 60.18 11.55
N LEU A 178 -33.86 59.61 12.65
CA LEU A 178 -34.04 60.10 14.01
C LEU A 178 -33.38 61.47 14.17
N TYR A 179 -32.12 61.66 13.81
CA TYR A 179 -31.50 62.99 13.81
C TYR A 179 -32.22 63.99 12.90
N MET A 180 -32.79 63.57 11.77
CA MET A 180 -33.62 64.44 10.92
C MET A 180 -35.05 64.64 11.46
N GLN A 181 -35.53 63.80 12.38
CA GLN A 181 -36.80 63.95 13.10
C GLN A 181 -36.63 64.82 14.34
N GLU A 182 -35.58 64.59 15.13
CA GLU A 182 -35.12 65.44 16.25
C GLU A 182 -34.79 66.82 15.72
N ALA A 183 -33.95 66.95 14.68
CA ALA A 183 -33.74 68.23 14.01
C ALA A 183 -35.03 68.79 13.36
N ASN A 184 -36.07 67.99 13.07
CA ASN A 184 -37.38 68.54 12.68
C ASN A 184 -38.24 68.96 13.87
N THR A 185 -38.16 68.31 15.03
CA THR A 185 -38.84 68.76 16.26
C THR A 185 -38.16 69.97 16.85
N ASP A 186 -36.84 70.05 16.74
CA ASP A 186 -36.01 71.17 17.14
C ASP A 186 -36.18 72.29 16.13
N LEU A 187 -36.08 72.08 14.82
CA LEU A 187 -36.50 73.10 13.85
C LEU A 187 -38.00 73.46 13.95
N ARG A 188 -38.86 72.72 14.64
CA ARG A 188 -40.26 73.12 14.93
C ARG A 188 -40.44 73.81 16.29
N SER A 189 -39.61 73.51 17.28
CA SER A 189 -39.58 74.21 18.57
C SER A 189 -38.82 75.52 18.43
N ASP A 190 -37.70 75.52 17.70
CA ASP A 190 -37.02 76.69 17.15
C ASP A 190 -37.91 77.43 16.18
N VAL A 191 -38.59 76.83 15.18
CA VAL A 191 -39.56 77.64 14.39
C VAL A 191 -40.68 78.21 15.26
N LYS A 192 -41.08 77.60 16.39
CA LYS A 192 -41.99 78.26 17.35
C LYS A 192 -41.33 79.37 18.16
N ALA A 193 -40.09 79.19 18.62
CA ALA A 193 -39.34 80.18 19.39
C ALA A 193 -38.92 81.36 18.51
N ILE A 194 -38.45 81.07 17.29
CA ILE A 194 -38.20 82.00 16.18
C ILE A 194 -39.50 82.63 15.70
N ILE A 195 -40.66 81.96 15.64
CA ILE A 195 -41.95 82.65 15.37
C ILE A 195 -42.25 83.67 16.47
N ASN A 196 -42.11 83.30 17.75
CA ASN A 196 -42.39 84.21 18.87
C ASN A 196 -41.36 85.35 18.99
N ALA A 197 -40.08 85.08 18.70
CA ALA A 197 -39.02 86.09 18.66
C ALA A 197 -39.07 86.94 17.39
N SER A 198 -39.43 86.35 16.24
CA SER A 198 -39.73 87.05 14.99
C SER A 198 -40.90 87.99 15.20
N HIS A 199 -42.04 87.55 15.75
CA HIS A 199 -43.19 88.42 16.02
C HIS A 199 -42.88 89.60 16.97
N LYS A 200 -41.69 89.63 17.60
CA LYS A 200 -41.10 90.79 18.27
C LYS A 200 -40.08 91.56 17.39
N ALA A 201 -39.09 90.91 16.79
CA ALA A 201 -38.03 91.53 15.98
C ALA A 201 -38.48 91.97 14.56
N GLN A 202 -39.30 91.15 13.89
CA GLN A 202 -40.10 91.40 12.67
C GLN A 202 -41.19 92.46 12.89
N LYS A 203 -41.14 93.21 14.00
CA LYS A 203 -42.00 94.35 14.30
C LYS A 203 -41.22 95.66 14.41
N GLU A 204 -39.90 95.58 14.57
CA GLU A 204 -39.00 96.73 14.71
C GLU A 204 -38.11 96.93 13.47
N ARG A 205 -37.68 95.85 12.78
CA ARG A 205 -36.83 95.96 11.58
C ARG A 205 -37.54 95.81 10.23
N THR A 206 -38.83 95.46 10.25
CA THR A 206 -39.78 95.68 9.15
C THR A 206 -40.10 97.17 8.97
N GLN A 207 -39.08 97.98 8.66
CA GLN A 207 -39.26 99.42 8.47
C GLN A 207 -38.32 100.08 7.45
N ALA A 208 -37.20 99.47 7.07
CA ALA A 208 -36.32 100.04 6.03
C ALA A 208 -35.49 99.01 5.25
N GLU A 209 -34.50 98.40 5.91
CA GLU A 209 -33.31 97.89 5.22
C GLU A 209 -33.49 96.50 4.61
N GLU A 210 -34.33 95.67 5.23
CA GLU A 210 -34.53 94.29 4.81
C GLU A 210 -35.10 94.18 3.40
N HIS A 211 -36.00 95.06 2.95
CA HIS A 211 -36.55 94.99 1.59
C HIS A 211 -35.52 95.30 0.49
N LYS A 212 -34.58 96.22 0.74
CA LYS A 212 -33.50 96.50 -0.22
C LYS A 212 -32.46 95.39 -0.20
N HIS A 213 -32.02 94.99 0.99
CA HIS A 213 -31.03 93.93 1.16
C HIS A 213 -31.54 92.56 0.70
N GLN A 214 -32.85 92.29 0.80
CA GLN A 214 -33.49 91.08 0.23
C GLN A 214 -33.32 91.00 -1.29
N GLN A 215 -33.38 92.11 -2.02
CA GLN A 215 -33.25 92.10 -3.47
C GLN A 215 -31.80 91.83 -3.89
N ASP A 216 -30.84 92.55 -3.29
CA ASP A 216 -29.41 92.37 -3.58
C ASP A 216 -28.90 90.99 -3.12
N LEU A 217 -29.29 90.51 -1.92
CA LEU A 217 -28.97 89.15 -1.47
C LEU A 217 -29.67 88.05 -2.28
N TYR A 218 -30.83 88.31 -2.87
CA TYR A 218 -31.49 87.31 -3.72
C TYR A 218 -30.72 87.14 -5.02
N VAL A 219 -30.26 88.24 -5.63
CA VAL A 219 -29.32 88.20 -6.77
C VAL A 219 -28.02 87.52 -6.33
N GLU A 220 -27.39 87.95 -5.23
CA GLU A 220 -26.11 87.37 -4.77
C GLU A 220 -26.23 85.87 -4.40
N ARG A 221 -27.37 85.42 -3.84
CA ARG A 221 -27.64 83.99 -3.60
C ARG A 221 -27.86 83.22 -4.89
N LEU A 222 -28.55 83.80 -5.88
CA LEU A 222 -28.72 83.17 -7.19
C LEU A 222 -27.38 83.09 -7.93
N THR A 223 -26.58 84.16 -7.94
CA THR A 223 -25.22 84.15 -8.51
C THR A 223 -24.35 83.13 -7.77
N LYS A 224 -24.33 83.10 -6.43
CA LYS A 224 -23.60 82.08 -5.66
C LYS A 224 -24.18 80.67 -5.76
N HIS A 225 -25.44 80.50 -6.18
CA HIS A 225 -25.98 79.19 -6.57
C HIS A 225 -25.55 78.82 -7.99
N VAL A 226 -25.51 79.75 -8.94
CA VAL A 226 -24.98 79.50 -10.29
C VAL A 226 -23.48 79.22 -10.24
N GLU A 227 -22.72 79.96 -9.43
CA GLU A 227 -21.30 79.69 -9.14
C GLU A 227 -21.15 78.30 -8.53
N LYS A 228 -21.82 77.98 -7.41
CA LYS A 228 -21.75 76.63 -6.80
C LYS A 228 -22.26 75.51 -7.71
N LEU A 229 -23.24 75.77 -8.57
CA LEU A 229 -23.70 74.81 -9.57
C LEU A 229 -22.67 74.70 -10.71
N SER A 230 -21.93 75.74 -11.06
CA SER A 230 -20.83 75.70 -12.03
C SER A 230 -19.55 75.08 -11.45
N GLU A 231 -19.30 75.22 -10.15
CA GLU A 231 -18.30 74.48 -9.39
C GLU A 231 -18.69 73.01 -9.31
N GLN A 232 -19.95 72.68 -9.02
CA GLN A 232 -20.45 71.31 -9.06
C GLN A 232 -20.41 70.73 -10.48
N ILE A 233 -20.81 71.49 -11.51
CA ILE A 233 -20.71 71.07 -12.91
C ILE A 233 -19.26 70.84 -13.29
N SER A 234 -18.32 71.75 -13.00
CA SER A 234 -16.90 71.56 -13.33
C SER A 234 -16.25 70.43 -12.51
N LEU A 235 -16.65 70.21 -11.26
CA LEU A 235 -16.23 69.05 -10.46
C LEU A 235 -16.83 67.75 -11.03
N TYR A 236 -18.08 67.76 -11.48
CA TYR A 236 -18.70 66.65 -12.19
C TYR A 236 -18.12 66.46 -13.61
N GLU A 237 -17.65 67.50 -14.29
CA GLU A 237 -16.96 67.43 -15.58
C GLU A 237 -15.56 66.86 -15.41
N VAL A 238 -14.81 67.27 -14.37
CA VAL A 238 -13.55 66.65 -13.98
C VAL A 238 -13.79 65.20 -13.54
N GLN A 239 -14.87 64.90 -12.84
CA GLN A 239 -15.25 63.52 -12.50
C GLN A 239 -15.64 62.73 -13.75
N ILE A 240 -16.35 63.32 -14.72
CA ILE A 240 -16.68 62.69 -16.01
C ILE A 240 -15.41 62.47 -16.82
N ILE A 241 -14.48 63.41 -16.87
CA ILE A 241 -13.17 63.24 -17.52
C ILE A 241 -12.44 62.07 -16.87
N ALA A 242 -12.27 62.08 -15.54
CA ALA A 242 -11.62 61.00 -14.80
C ALA A 242 -12.35 59.64 -14.96
N GLN A 243 -13.69 59.61 -15.03
CA GLN A 243 -14.46 58.40 -15.32
C GLN A 243 -14.33 57.97 -16.79
N THR A 244 -14.22 58.89 -17.76
CA THR A 244 -13.93 58.55 -19.16
C THR A 244 -12.49 58.09 -19.36
N GLU A 245 -11.55 58.56 -18.54
CA GLU A 245 -10.16 58.09 -18.52
C GLU A 245 -10.05 56.72 -17.83
N GLN A 246 -10.73 56.51 -16.70
CA GLN A 246 -10.84 55.19 -16.06
C GLN A 246 -11.56 54.18 -16.96
N THR A 247 -12.62 54.57 -17.68
CA THR A 247 -13.30 53.68 -18.63
C THR A 247 -12.63 53.59 -20.00
N LYS A 248 -11.70 54.48 -20.36
CA LYS A 248 -10.72 54.25 -21.44
C LYS A 248 -9.70 53.23 -20.97
N ALA A 249 -8.97 53.48 -19.88
CA ALA A 249 -8.00 52.55 -19.31
C ALA A 249 -8.58 51.14 -19.07
N ALA A 250 -9.83 51.02 -18.63
CA ALA A 250 -10.52 49.73 -18.50
C ALA A 250 -10.93 49.09 -19.84
N LYS A 251 -11.19 49.86 -20.89
CA LYS A 251 -11.38 49.35 -22.27
C LYS A 251 -10.05 48.99 -22.93
N ASP A 252 -9.00 49.76 -22.67
CA ASP A 252 -7.65 49.55 -23.18
C ASP A 252 -7.11 48.25 -22.56
N ALA A 253 -7.18 48.10 -21.22
CA ALA A 253 -6.85 46.86 -20.51
C ALA A 253 -7.77 45.68 -20.88
N LEU A 254 -9.05 45.91 -21.21
CA LEU A 254 -9.92 44.88 -21.78
C LEU A 254 -9.48 44.47 -23.18
N SER A 255 -8.99 45.40 -24.00
CA SER A 255 -8.47 45.12 -25.34
C SER A 255 -7.11 44.41 -25.28
N GLU A 256 -6.25 44.75 -24.32
CA GLU A 256 -5.01 44.03 -24.01
C GLU A 256 -5.34 42.60 -23.56
N ALA A 257 -6.27 42.42 -22.62
CA ALA A 257 -6.74 41.09 -22.20
C ALA A 257 -7.42 40.29 -23.33
N GLN A 258 -8.06 40.96 -24.30
CA GLN A 258 -8.61 40.32 -25.51
C GLN A 258 -7.49 39.90 -26.47
N LEU A 259 -6.45 40.71 -26.66
CA LEU A 259 -5.28 40.37 -27.47
C LEU A 259 -4.44 39.24 -26.83
N GLU A 260 -4.30 39.24 -25.50
CA GLU A 260 -3.71 38.11 -24.75
C GLU A 260 -4.57 36.86 -24.90
N LEU A 261 -5.90 36.96 -24.79
CA LEU A 261 -6.80 35.82 -24.99
C LEU A 261 -6.72 35.27 -26.42
N ASP A 262 -6.67 36.14 -27.44
CA ASP A 262 -6.49 35.72 -28.83
C ASP A 262 -5.11 35.11 -29.07
N SER A 263 -4.05 35.59 -28.39
CA SER A 263 -2.73 34.96 -28.39
C SER A 263 -2.77 33.57 -27.76
N VAL A 264 -3.40 33.40 -26.59
CA VAL A 264 -3.58 32.09 -25.93
C VAL A 264 -4.45 31.15 -26.78
N VAL A 265 -5.45 31.67 -27.49
CA VAL A 265 -6.26 30.89 -28.45
C VAL A 265 -5.45 30.50 -29.68
N PHE A 266 -4.56 31.37 -30.16
CA PHE A 266 -3.62 31.06 -31.25
C PHE A 266 -2.60 29.99 -30.82
N GLU A 267 -1.96 30.16 -29.67
CA GLU A 267 -1.05 29.17 -29.07
C GLU A 267 -1.75 27.82 -28.86
N ARG A 268 -2.98 27.81 -28.34
CA ARG A 268 -3.79 26.59 -28.21
C ARG A 268 -4.05 25.92 -29.56
N ARG A 269 -4.33 26.68 -30.63
CA ARG A 269 -4.49 26.14 -31.99
C ARG A 269 -3.17 25.58 -32.52
N GLN A 270 -2.06 26.28 -32.28
CA GLN A 270 -0.71 25.85 -32.67
C GLN A 270 -0.29 24.57 -31.94
N LEU A 271 -0.52 24.48 -30.62
CA LEU A 271 -0.26 23.29 -29.81
C LEU A 271 -1.13 22.11 -30.25
N LEU A 272 -2.41 22.33 -30.56
CA LEU A 272 -3.27 21.30 -31.14
C LEU A 272 -2.78 20.86 -32.53
N GLN A 273 -2.26 21.77 -33.36
CA GLN A 273 -1.67 21.42 -34.65
C GLN A 273 -0.36 20.64 -34.50
N GLN A 274 0.49 21.00 -33.54
CA GLN A 274 1.72 20.27 -33.20
C GLN A 274 1.44 18.89 -32.58
N TRP A 275 0.39 18.78 -31.76
CA TRP A 275 -0.07 17.51 -31.21
C TRP A 275 -0.65 16.61 -32.31
N ASN A 276 -1.49 17.15 -33.19
CA ASN A 276 -2.04 16.42 -34.33
C ASN A 276 -0.95 15.98 -35.33
N SER A 277 0.08 16.79 -35.58
CA SER A 277 1.21 16.38 -36.43
C SER A 277 2.09 15.34 -35.74
N SER A 278 2.31 15.46 -34.42
CA SER A 278 3.01 14.43 -33.63
C SER A 278 2.26 13.10 -33.62
N LEU A 279 0.93 13.13 -33.47
CA LEU A 279 0.06 11.96 -33.54
C LEU A 279 0.05 11.32 -34.93
N LEU A 280 0.07 12.12 -36.00
CA LEU A 280 0.22 11.64 -37.37
C LEU A 280 1.60 11.01 -37.63
N MET A 281 2.66 11.60 -37.07
CA MET A 281 4.02 11.04 -37.15
C MET A 281 4.15 9.76 -36.31
N MET A 282 3.45 9.65 -35.19
CA MET A 282 3.38 8.41 -34.40
C MET A 282 2.65 7.32 -35.20
N LYS A 283 1.46 7.59 -35.74
CA LYS A 283 0.76 6.64 -36.63
C LYS A 283 1.62 6.18 -37.81
N ARG A 284 2.38 7.09 -38.44
CA ARG A 284 3.33 6.73 -39.50
C ARG A 284 4.50 5.88 -39.00
N ARG A 285 5.00 6.13 -37.78
CA ARG A 285 5.99 5.27 -37.13
C ARG A 285 5.39 3.88 -36.89
N ASP A 286 4.18 3.79 -36.37
CA ASP A 286 3.44 2.54 -36.15
C ASP A 286 3.20 1.77 -37.46
N GLU A 287 2.84 2.47 -38.55
CA GLU A 287 2.74 1.92 -39.91
C GLU A 287 4.08 1.35 -40.39
N THR A 288 5.19 2.12 -40.30
CA THR A 288 6.53 1.63 -40.70
C THR A 288 7.02 0.48 -39.83
N TYR A 289 6.71 0.49 -38.54
CA TYR A 289 7.03 -0.55 -37.58
C TYR A 289 6.26 -1.84 -37.90
N ASN A 290 4.96 -1.74 -38.21
CA ASN A 290 4.17 -2.88 -38.69
C ASN A 290 4.73 -3.47 -39.99
N THR A 291 5.15 -2.64 -40.96
CA THR A 291 5.84 -3.18 -42.15
C THR A 291 7.16 -3.86 -41.80
N MET A 292 7.96 -3.30 -40.89
CA MET A 292 9.23 -3.90 -40.46
C MET A 292 9.03 -5.21 -39.67
N GLN A 293 7.97 -5.30 -38.85
CA GLN A 293 7.57 -6.53 -38.17
C GLN A 293 7.15 -7.64 -39.15
N GLU A 294 6.65 -7.29 -40.33
CA GLU A 294 6.22 -8.23 -41.38
C GLU A 294 7.37 -8.63 -42.31
N GLU A 295 8.26 -7.70 -42.68
CA GLU A 295 9.54 -8.06 -43.33
C GLU A 295 10.38 -8.99 -42.43
N LEU A 296 10.39 -8.74 -41.11
CA LEU A 296 11.00 -9.64 -40.12
C LEU A 296 10.27 -11.00 -40.04
N ARG A 297 8.96 -11.06 -40.33
CA ARG A 297 8.23 -12.32 -40.45
C ARG A 297 8.70 -13.09 -41.68
N LEU A 298 8.73 -12.44 -42.85
CA LEU A 298 9.18 -13.04 -44.10
C LEU A 298 10.63 -13.51 -44.02
N ALA A 299 11.52 -12.74 -43.38
CA ALA A 299 12.89 -13.14 -43.11
C ALA A 299 12.99 -14.35 -42.15
N SER A 300 12.16 -14.40 -41.10
CA SER A 300 12.10 -15.57 -40.20
C SER A 300 11.55 -16.82 -40.89
N ASP A 301 10.55 -16.67 -41.77
CA ASP A 301 9.98 -17.76 -42.55
C ASP A 301 10.97 -18.24 -43.63
N GLN A 302 11.78 -17.34 -44.21
CA GLN A 302 12.92 -17.67 -45.08
C GLN A 302 14.02 -18.43 -44.34
N VAL A 303 14.45 -17.97 -43.15
CA VAL A 303 15.42 -18.70 -42.32
C VAL A 303 14.89 -20.09 -41.98
N HIS A 304 13.60 -20.22 -41.65
CA HIS A 304 13.01 -21.54 -41.41
C HIS A 304 13.05 -22.43 -42.66
N SER A 305 12.80 -21.87 -43.85
CA SER A 305 12.92 -22.63 -45.11
C SER A 305 14.37 -23.08 -45.36
N LEU A 306 15.36 -22.21 -45.13
CA LEU A 306 16.78 -22.54 -45.23
C LEU A 306 17.20 -23.58 -44.18
N ASP A 307 16.64 -23.57 -42.97
CA ASP A 307 16.84 -24.63 -41.99
C ASP A 307 16.26 -25.97 -42.46
N THR A 308 15.10 -25.97 -43.12
CA THR A 308 14.51 -27.18 -43.74
C THR A 308 15.20 -27.62 -45.03
N GLU A 309 15.94 -26.73 -45.68
CA GLU A 309 16.91 -27.08 -46.72
C GLU A 309 18.19 -27.63 -46.12
N ILE A 310 18.76 -27.03 -45.06
CA ILE A 310 19.95 -27.54 -44.37
C ILE A 310 19.67 -28.96 -43.86
N GLU A 311 18.59 -29.16 -43.08
CA GLU A 311 17.46 -29.96 -43.55
C GLU A 311 17.69 -31.13 -44.53
N GLY A 312 17.09 -31.04 -45.72
CA GLY A 312 17.30 -32.03 -46.79
C GLY A 312 18.73 -32.13 -47.33
N TYR A 313 19.59 -31.13 -47.14
CA TYR A 313 20.93 -31.03 -47.72
C TYR A 313 21.96 -31.82 -46.99
N LYS A 314 22.18 -31.53 -45.69
CA LYS A 314 23.05 -32.43 -44.96
C LYS A 314 22.40 -33.79 -44.83
N LYS A 315 21.05 -33.98 -45.06
CA LYS A 315 20.32 -35.14 -45.69
C LYS A 315 21.21 -36.02 -46.64
N SER A 316 22.35 -35.43 -47.09
CA SER A 316 23.63 -36.01 -47.53
C SER A 316 25.00 -35.62 -46.79
N ILE A 317 25.39 -36.28 -45.66
CA ILE A 317 26.68 -36.63 -44.91
C ILE A 317 26.55 -37.97 -44.00
N THR A 318 26.87 -39.28 -44.39
CA THR A 318 26.35 -40.75 -44.09
C THR A 318 25.30 -41.65 -45.05
N GLN A 319 25.67 -42.42 -46.18
CA GLN A 319 25.30 -42.61 -47.73
C GLN A 319 25.70 -41.73 -49.18
N GLU A 320 26.82 -41.03 -49.80
CA GLU A 320 28.46 -40.74 -49.91
C GLU A 320 29.75 -40.65 -48.74
N GLU A 321 29.69 -40.56 -47.33
CA GLU A 321 30.17 -41.46 -46.15
C GLU A 321 29.58 -42.93 -45.83
N GLU A 322 28.35 -43.25 -45.30
CA GLU A 322 27.81 -44.65 -45.02
C GLU A 322 27.84 -45.72 -46.15
N GLN A 323 27.60 -45.47 -47.46
CA GLN A 323 27.96 -46.50 -48.47
C GLN A 323 29.50 -46.70 -48.58
N ASN A 324 30.35 -45.89 -47.90
CA ASN A 324 31.85 -45.81 -47.79
C ASN A 324 32.29 -46.02 -46.33
N GLU A 325 31.33 -46.35 -45.50
CA GLU A 325 31.41 -47.56 -44.72
C GLU A 325 31.12 -48.78 -45.65
N ARG A 326 29.89 -48.97 -46.18
CA ARG A 326 29.44 -50.24 -46.82
C ARG A 326 30.35 -50.84 -47.91
N LEU A 327 30.80 -50.08 -48.90
CA LEU A 327 31.74 -50.50 -49.94
C LEU A 327 33.19 -50.08 -49.68
N THR A 328 33.53 -49.29 -48.65
CA THR A 328 34.91 -49.29 -48.09
C THR A 328 35.17 -50.57 -47.28
N LEU A 329 34.14 -51.15 -46.67
CA LEU A 329 34.16 -52.53 -46.22
C LEU A 329 34.30 -53.49 -47.42
N ARG A 330 33.79 -53.17 -48.62
CA ARG A 330 34.13 -53.91 -49.86
C ARG A 330 35.56 -53.65 -50.35
N LEU A 331 36.13 -52.45 -50.17
CA LEU A 331 37.54 -52.13 -50.48
C LEU A 331 38.47 -52.91 -49.58
N ASN A 332 38.26 -52.85 -48.26
CA ASN A 332 39.01 -53.64 -47.29
C ASN A 332 38.83 -55.15 -47.51
N ARG A 333 37.63 -55.64 -47.85
CA ARG A 333 37.41 -57.04 -48.24
C ARG A 333 38.20 -57.40 -49.50
N ALA A 334 37.99 -56.70 -50.60
CA ALA A 334 38.64 -57.03 -51.87
C ALA A 334 40.15 -56.78 -51.86
N GLN A 335 40.66 -55.85 -51.04
CA GLN A 335 42.08 -55.69 -50.77
C GLN A 335 42.63 -56.81 -49.89
N ASN A 336 41.85 -57.34 -48.94
CA ASN A 336 42.18 -58.59 -48.25
C ASN A 336 42.15 -59.79 -49.22
N ASP A 337 41.17 -59.89 -50.11
CA ASP A 337 41.08 -60.93 -51.13
C ASP A 337 42.24 -60.80 -52.13
N SER A 338 42.64 -59.58 -52.49
CA SER A 338 43.78 -59.28 -53.37
C SER A 338 45.12 -59.56 -52.71
N THR A 339 45.28 -59.30 -51.40
CA THR A 339 46.49 -59.69 -50.67
C THR A 339 46.54 -61.17 -50.32
N ALA A 340 45.41 -61.83 -50.08
CA ALA A 340 45.31 -63.29 -49.99
C ALA A 340 45.63 -63.95 -51.34
N SER A 341 45.06 -63.42 -52.42
CA SER A 341 45.38 -63.79 -53.81
C SER A 341 46.88 -63.59 -54.10
N ARG A 342 47.47 -62.47 -53.66
CA ARG A 342 48.92 -62.20 -53.79
C ARG A 342 49.77 -63.15 -52.97
N LYS A 343 49.33 -63.54 -51.77
CA LYS A 343 49.97 -64.58 -50.96
C LYS A 343 49.91 -65.95 -51.64
N LEU A 344 48.78 -66.30 -52.25
CA LEU A 344 48.61 -67.51 -53.06
C LEU A 344 49.44 -67.48 -54.35
N ILE A 345 49.57 -66.32 -55.00
CA ILE A 345 50.52 -66.10 -56.11
C ILE A 345 51.94 -66.33 -55.61
N THR A 346 52.40 -65.66 -54.55
CA THR A 346 53.76 -65.86 -54.04
C THR A 346 53.99 -67.28 -53.54
N HIS A 347 52.98 -67.98 -53.02
CA HIS A 347 53.10 -69.39 -52.68
C HIS A 347 53.21 -70.26 -53.94
N SER A 348 52.44 -69.97 -54.99
CA SER A 348 52.51 -70.65 -56.28
C SER A 348 53.81 -70.34 -57.03
N GLN A 349 54.36 -69.13 -56.88
CA GLN A 349 55.65 -68.70 -57.42
C GLN A 349 56.79 -69.34 -56.63
N ASN A 350 56.78 -69.34 -55.30
CA ASN A 350 57.76 -70.07 -54.50
C ASN A 350 57.67 -71.59 -54.76
N HIS A 351 56.47 -72.13 -54.98
CA HIS A 351 56.31 -73.52 -55.41
C HIS A 351 56.83 -73.72 -56.84
N GLN A 352 56.61 -72.80 -57.77
CA GLN A 352 57.20 -72.82 -59.11
C GLN A 352 58.72 -72.68 -59.06
N GLU A 353 59.29 -71.86 -58.18
CA GLU A 353 60.74 -71.71 -57.97
C GLU A 353 61.34 -72.96 -57.34
N VAL A 354 60.63 -73.61 -56.41
CA VAL A 354 61.01 -74.93 -55.88
C VAL A 354 60.84 -76.02 -56.94
N LEU A 355 59.81 -75.95 -57.79
CA LEU A 355 59.59 -76.88 -58.89
C LEU A 355 60.52 -76.58 -60.09
N GLN A 356 61.07 -75.37 -60.20
CA GLN A 356 62.09 -74.93 -61.15
C GLN A 356 63.50 -75.15 -60.59
N ALA A 357 63.68 -75.21 -59.27
CA ALA A 357 64.86 -75.75 -58.62
C ALA A 357 64.86 -77.28 -58.74
N GLN A 358 63.72 -77.95 -58.57
CA GLN A 358 63.55 -79.37 -58.85
C GLN A 358 63.67 -79.64 -60.35
N TYR A 359 63.08 -78.86 -61.24
CA TYR A 359 63.27 -79.02 -62.68
C TYR A 359 64.70 -78.64 -63.08
N SER A 360 65.35 -77.61 -62.55
CA SER A 360 66.75 -77.34 -62.88
C SER A 360 67.72 -78.36 -62.27
N THR A 361 67.42 -78.95 -61.11
CA THR A 361 68.19 -80.09 -60.57
C THR A 361 67.82 -81.41 -61.24
N TYR A 362 66.59 -81.61 -61.71
CA TYR A 362 66.25 -82.68 -62.63
C TYR A 362 67.04 -82.44 -63.89
N THR A 363 66.95 -81.28 -64.56
CA THR A 363 67.77 -80.77 -65.69
C THR A 363 69.28 -80.83 -65.47
N ARG A 364 69.77 -80.83 -64.24
CA ARG A 364 71.22 -80.97 -63.94
C ARG A 364 71.59 -82.41 -63.70
N MET A 365 70.79 -83.16 -62.92
CA MET A 365 70.74 -84.63 -62.90
C MET A 365 70.46 -85.22 -64.27
N LEU A 366 70.00 -84.41 -65.20
CA LEU A 366 69.61 -84.69 -66.57
C LEU A 366 70.53 -83.99 -67.54
N GLN A 367 71.40 -83.09 -67.11
CA GLN A 367 72.65 -82.77 -67.77
C GLN A 367 73.81 -83.55 -67.14
N GLU A 368 73.47 -84.53 -66.31
CA GLU A 368 74.28 -85.57 -65.68
C GLU A 368 73.68 -86.95 -65.96
N THR A 369 72.42 -87.07 -66.35
CA THR A 369 71.87 -88.12 -67.20
C THR A 369 71.50 -87.55 -68.56
N GLU A 370 72.12 -86.39 -68.91
CA GLU A 370 72.82 -85.88 -70.15
C GLU A 370 74.30 -85.56 -69.84
N LYS A 371 75.00 -86.24 -68.89
CA LYS A 371 76.51 -86.40 -68.87
C LYS A 371 77.11 -87.73 -68.33
N THR A 372 76.39 -88.57 -67.59
CA THR A 372 76.77 -89.96 -67.20
C THR A 372 76.04 -90.99 -68.02
N LEU A 373 74.71 -90.88 -68.01
CA LEU A 373 74.06 -90.72 -69.27
C LEU A 373 74.30 -89.25 -69.90
N SER A 374 75.42 -88.57 -70.38
CA SER A 374 75.51 -87.88 -71.77
C SER A 374 75.83 -88.64 -73.01
N THR A 375 74.69 -89.13 -73.50
CA THR A 375 73.55 -89.60 -72.63
C THR A 375 72.07 -88.24 -72.37
N LEU A 376 70.47 -87.67 -71.81
CA LEU A 376 68.71 -86.47 -71.81
C LEU A 376 67.03 -85.32 -70.86
N LEU A 377 66.00 -83.88 -70.73
CA LEU A 377 64.31 -82.69 -70.18
C LEU A 377 62.99 -81.34 -68.97
N VAL A 378 61.70 -80.10 -68.86
CA VAL A 378 60.20 -78.88 -67.90
C VAL A 378 59.04 -77.01 -67.44
N ASP A 379 57.79 -76.10 -66.54
CA ASP A 379 56.58 -74.37 -66.16
C ASP A 379 55.06 -73.16 -65.02
N HIS A 380 54.16 -71.63 -64.67
CA HIS A 380 52.54 -70.46 -63.87
C HIS A 380 51.58 -68.63 -62.94
N GLU A 381 50.12 -67.65 -62.58
CA GLU A 381 48.73 -66.24 -61.68
C GLU A 381 47.82 -64.33 -60.91
N VAL A 382 46.37 -63.40 -60.39
CA VAL A 382 45.17 -61.90 -59.39
C VAL A 382 43.74 -60.19 -58.99
N ARG A 383 42.84 -59.04 -57.92
CA ARG A 383 41.34 -57.54 -57.52
C ARG A 383 40.24 -56.01 -56.25
N GLN A 384 38.99 -54.71 -56.07
CA GLN A 384 37.52 -53.34 -55.22
C GLN A 384 36.63 -51.58 -54.09
N SER A 385 35.27 -50.46 -53.67
CA SER A 385 34.35 -48.81 -52.58
C SER A 385 32.73 -47.29 -52.07
N GLU A 386 31.77 -46.25 -50.94
CA GLU A 386 30.38 -44.64 -50.43
C GLU A 386 28.77 -43.49 -49.19
N LEU A 387 28.03 -42.32 -47.96
CA LEU A 387 26.87 -40.48 -47.18
C LEU A 387 25.01 -39.46 -46.35
N LYS A 388 24.23 -38.53 -45.04
CA LYS A 388 22.81 -37.33 -44.02
C LYS A 388 22.20 -35.67 -42.64
N ALA A 389 20.99 -34.48 -42.10
CA ALA A 389 20.33 -32.74 -41.12
C ALA A 389 18.99 -31.43 -39.96
N LEU A 390 18.25 -29.84 -39.74
CA LEU A 390 16.87 -28.45 -38.96
C LEU A 390 16.18 -26.70 -37.85
N ARG A 391 15.09 -25.33 -37.69
CA ARG A 391 14.11 -23.86 -36.59
C ARG A 391 12.91 -22.05 -36.43
N LYS A 392 12.11 -20.86 -35.42
CA LYS A 392 11.01 -19.19 -35.15
C LYS A 392 10.77 -17.75 -33.96
N GLN A 393 10.16 -16.38 -33.76
CA GLN A 393 9.26 -15.00 -34.01
C GLN A 393 7.88 -14.36 -33.29
N MET A 394 7.76 -13.73 -32.06
CA MET A 394 6.61 -12.80 -31.56
C MET A 394 7.00 -11.59 -30.63
N GLU A 395 8.29 -11.40 -30.37
CA GLU A 395 8.85 -10.28 -29.59
C GLU A 395 9.71 -9.35 -30.47
N LYS A 396 9.48 -9.18 -31.78
CA LYS A 396 8.34 -8.51 -32.43
C LYS A 396 7.82 -7.26 -31.69
N GLU A 397 7.38 -7.37 -30.43
CA GLU A 397 6.98 -6.24 -29.57
C GLU A 397 8.12 -5.58 -28.76
N SER A 398 9.33 -6.18 -28.75
CA SER A 398 10.37 -5.90 -27.76
C SER A 398 11.83 -6.07 -28.26
N ALA A 399 12.26 -5.67 -29.46
CA ALA A 399 11.70 -4.72 -30.43
C ALA A 399 10.99 -3.51 -29.77
N GLY A 400 9.86 -3.08 -30.35
CA GLY A 400 8.91 -2.05 -29.88
C GLY A 400 9.25 -1.33 -28.58
N ARG A 401 9.12 -1.99 -27.43
CA ARG A 401 9.33 -1.38 -26.11
C ARG A 401 10.74 -0.81 -25.89
N VAL A 402 11.80 -1.53 -26.26
CA VAL A 402 13.19 -1.08 -26.00
C VAL A 402 13.69 -0.19 -27.15
N ASP A 403 13.26 -0.48 -28.38
CA ASP A 403 13.42 0.43 -29.52
C ASP A 403 12.56 1.72 -29.40
N LEU A 404 11.65 1.80 -28.42
CA LEU A 404 10.99 3.04 -28.01
C LEU A 404 11.88 3.87 -27.08
N GLU A 405 12.65 3.23 -26.18
CA GLU A 405 13.48 3.91 -25.17
C GLU A 405 14.68 4.63 -25.82
N ASP A 406 15.44 3.96 -26.69
CA ASP A 406 16.58 4.63 -27.36
C ASP A 406 16.17 5.59 -28.49
N GLN A 407 14.95 5.45 -29.04
CA GLN A 407 14.35 6.46 -29.92
C GLN A 407 13.73 7.64 -29.14
N ILE A 408 13.56 7.54 -27.82
CA ILE A 408 13.30 8.69 -26.94
C ILE A 408 14.61 9.43 -26.68
N MET A 409 15.70 8.75 -26.30
CA MET A 409 16.99 9.42 -26.03
C MET A 409 17.61 10.09 -27.27
N ASN A 410 17.42 9.52 -28.47
CA ASN A 410 17.83 10.19 -29.71
C ASN A 410 16.94 11.39 -30.11
N LYS A 411 15.80 11.65 -29.45
CA LYS A 411 14.89 12.77 -29.79
C LYS A 411 14.34 13.62 -28.65
N LEU A 412 14.74 13.37 -27.39
CA LEU A 412 14.99 14.49 -26.48
C LEU A 412 16.26 15.23 -26.91
N GLN A 413 16.07 16.02 -27.98
CA GLN A 413 16.51 17.41 -28.03
C GLN A 413 18.02 17.64 -27.81
N GLU A 414 18.89 17.74 -28.82
CA GLU A 414 18.80 18.34 -30.17
C GLU A 414 18.21 19.76 -30.27
N ARG A 415 17.25 20.17 -29.42
CA ARG A 415 16.56 21.47 -29.55
C ARG A 415 16.09 22.06 -28.21
N LEU A 416 16.30 23.37 -28.05
CA LEU A 416 16.03 24.19 -26.85
C LEU A 416 17.12 24.07 -25.76
N THR A 417 17.82 25.14 -25.37
CA THR A 417 17.91 26.50 -25.95
C THR A 417 19.22 27.18 -25.51
N HIS A 418 19.73 28.14 -26.29
CA HIS A 418 20.73 29.08 -25.79
C HIS A 418 20.10 30.09 -24.82
N ASN A 419 20.86 30.51 -23.81
CA ASN A 419 20.64 31.69 -22.96
C ASN A 419 19.40 31.57 -22.01
N ASN A 420 19.26 32.39 -20.96
CA ASN A 420 19.92 33.68 -20.71
C ASN A 420 20.28 33.97 -19.24
N ALA A 421 20.97 35.09 -19.02
CA ALA A 421 21.51 35.57 -17.76
C ALA A 421 20.48 35.75 -16.63
N ALA A 422 20.79 35.24 -15.43
CA ALA A 422 20.16 35.64 -14.16
C ALA A 422 21.05 35.46 -12.90
N THR A 423 22.25 34.88 -13.00
CA THR A 423 23.09 34.46 -11.84
C THR A 423 23.87 35.58 -11.16
N TYR A 424 23.40 36.83 -11.22
CA TYR A 424 23.96 37.97 -10.48
C TYR A 424 23.22 38.27 -9.16
N SER A 425 21.99 37.78 -8.97
CA SER A 425 21.12 38.16 -7.85
C SER A 425 21.30 37.33 -6.57
N ARG A 426 21.84 36.10 -6.64
CA ARG A 426 22.02 35.21 -5.47
C ARG A 426 23.45 35.16 -4.90
N ARG A 427 24.31 36.12 -5.24
CA ARG A 427 25.52 36.48 -4.46
C ARG A 427 25.32 37.70 -3.55
N LEU A 428 24.08 38.19 -3.44
CA LEU A 428 23.72 39.23 -2.47
C LEU A 428 23.38 38.65 -1.08
N THR A 429 23.15 37.34 -0.99
CA THR A 429 22.83 36.62 0.27
C THR A 429 24.06 36.26 1.12
N ASP A 430 25.28 36.39 0.59
CA ASP A 430 26.50 36.15 1.36
C ASP A 430 26.91 37.39 2.19
N LYS A 431 26.39 38.58 1.84
CA LYS A 431 26.65 39.83 2.57
C LYS A 431 25.89 39.95 3.90
N THR A 432 24.78 39.22 4.07
CA THR A 432 23.98 39.24 5.31
C THR A 432 24.59 38.40 6.43
N ALA A 433 25.55 37.51 6.15
CA ALA A 433 26.20 36.67 7.15
C ALA A 433 27.39 37.35 7.86
N ALA A 434 28.01 38.38 7.27
CA ALA A 434 29.21 39.02 7.82
C ALA A 434 28.90 40.13 8.84
N HIS A 435 27.79 40.87 8.65
CA HIS A 435 27.41 42.02 9.48
C HIS A 435 27.11 41.65 10.95
N TRP A 436 26.97 40.36 11.23
CA TRP A 436 26.79 39.75 12.54
C TRP A 436 28.03 39.89 13.45
N ARG A 437 29.26 40.00 12.91
CA ARG A 437 30.50 40.00 13.69
C ARG A 437 31.03 41.38 14.14
N GLU A 438 30.42 42.48 13.72
CA GLU A 438 30.95 43.83 14.02
C GLU A 438 30.25 44.50 15.22
N LYS A 439 29.03 44.07 15.58
CA LYS A 439 28.27 44.68 16.67
C LYS A 439 28.74 44.31 18.08
N GLU A 440 29.60 43.31 18.23
CA GLU A 440 30.25 42.97 19.52
C GLU A 440 31.30 44.01 19.97
N ALA A 441 31.78 44.90 19.10
CA ALA A 441 32.97 45.72 19.36
C ALA A 441 32.74 47.14 19.90
N GLN A 442 31.49 47.63 19.99
CA GLN A 442 31.20 49.07 20.21
C GLN A 442 30.75 49.45 21.64
N LEU A 443 30.62 48.50 22.57
CA LEU A 443 30.06 48.75 23.92
C LEU A 443 31.02 49.40 24.93
N THR A 444 32.31 49.52 24.62
CA THR A 444 33.39 49.67 25.62
C THR A 444 33.98 51.09 25.75
N LYS A 445 33.21 52.15 25.47
CA LYS A 445 33.80 53.50 25.27
C LYS A 445 33.01 54.75 25.73
N LEU A 446 31.92 54.61 26.49
CA LEU A 446 31.00 55.73 26.80
C LEU A 446 30.98 56.20 28.28
N GLU A 447 31.91 55.76 29.11
CA GLU A 447 31.74 55.81 30.59
C GLU A 447 32.37 57.04 31.31
N ASN A 448 32.84 58.09 30.61
CA ASN A 448 33.87 59.00 31.17
C ASN A 448 33.52 60.46 31.55
N ASP A 449 32.45 61.11 31.03
CA ASP A 449 32.51 62.59 30.79
C ASP A 449 31.57 63.54 31.62
N ILE A 450 31.06 63.19 32.81
CA ILE A 450 29.81 63.82 33.36
C ILE A 450 29.87 65.03 34.34
N ASN A 451 30.94 65.28 35.11
CA ASN A 451 30.83 66.03 36.40
C ASN A 451 31.16 67.55 36.36
N ALA A 452 30.21 68.47 36.67
CA ALA A 452 30.39 69.93 36.46
C ALA A 452 29.76 71.00 37.45
N VAL A 453 28.63 71.66 37.12
CA VAL A 453 28.57 73.16 36.98
C VAL A 453 28.32 74.14 38.19
N THR A 454 27.07 74.51 38.53
CA THR A 454 26.65 75.93 38.87
C THR A 454 26.38 76.32 40.33
N LEU A 455 26.54 77.63 40.68
CA LEU A 455 26.01 78.32 41.89
C LEU A 455 25.97 79.87 41.72
N GLU A 456 24.85 80.55 42.05
CA GLU A 456 24.64 82.02 41.82
C GLU A 456 23.61 82.71 42.78
N GLY A 457 23.65 84.07 42.89
CA GLY A 457 22.50 84.96 43.24
C GLY A 457 22.35 85.49 44.69
N GLN A 458 21.69 86.67 44.90
CA GLN A 458 21.48 87.25 46.26
C GLN A 458 20.30 88.25 46.51
N GLU A 459 20.48 89.58 46.39
CA GLU A 459 19.77 90.62 47.21
C GLU A 459 18.47 91.28 46.65
N VAL A 460 17.63 91.87 47.55
CA VAL A 460 16.38 92.64 47.28
C VAL A 460 16.14 93.73 48.37
N ALA A 461 15.42 94.84 48.08
CA ALA A 461 15.08 95.92 49.04
C ALA A 461 13.72 96.65 48.78
N THR A 462 13.19 97.43 49.74
CA THR A 462 11.82 98.03 49.74
C THR A 462 11.67 99.37 50.53
N HIS A 463 10.71 100.25 50.15
CA HIS A 463 10.28 101.48 50.87
C HIS A 463 8.88 101.95 50.38
N LEU A 464 7.99 102.55 51.21
CA LEU A 464 6.59 102.87 50.81
C LEU A 464 5.95 104.20 51.32
N ASP A 465 6.49 104.87 52.34
CA ASP A 465 5.63 105.38 53.43
C ASP A 465 5.36 106.92 53.50
N SER A 466 4.18 107.34 54.01
CA SER A 466 3.84 108.67 54.66
C SER A 466 2.34 109.11 54.64
N LEU A 467 1.43 108.42 53.96
CA LEU A 467 0.18 109.00 53.41
C LEU A 467 -1.09 109.14 54.31
N ALA A 468 -1.02 108.99 55.64
CA ALA A 468 -2.20 108.56 56.43
C ALA A 468 -3.22 109.62 56.94
N ALA A 469 -2.87 110.90 57.08
CA ALA A 469 -3.57 111.77 58.06
C ALA A 469 -4.91 112.41 57.62
N PHE A 470 -5.18 112.59 56.32
CA PHE A 470 -6.31 113.42 55.85
C PHE A 470 -7.69 112.71 55.88
N GLN A 471 -7.76 111.46 56.33
CA GLN A 471 -8.98 110.64 56.26
C GLN A 471 -10.10 111.05 57.24
N ALA A 472 -9.74 111.61 58.41
CA ALA A 472 -10.60 111.59 59.60
C ALA A 472 -11.91 112.41 59.55
N GLU A 473 -11.91 113.65 59.03
CA GLU A 473 -13.12 114.51 59.16
C GLU A 473 -14.31 114.04 58.31
N LEU A 474 -14.07 113.30 57.22
CA LEU A 474 -15.12 112.68 56.42
C LEU A 474 -15.89 111.59 57.19
N GLU A 475 -15.26 110.97 58.19
CA GLU A 475 -15.79 109.80 58.90
C GLU A 475 -17.01 110.13 59.79
N GLN A 476 -17.11 111.35 60.31
CA GLN A 476 -18.25 111.75 61.16
C GLN A 476 -19.54 111.99 60.35
N GLY A 477 -19.43 112.60 59.17
CA GLY A 477 -20.54 112.78 58.23
C GLY A 477 -20.99 111.47 57.56
N ILE A 478 -20.07 110.52 57.44
CA ILE A 478 -20.37 109.12 57.14
C ILE A 478 -21.15 108.51 58.31
N SER A 479 -20.63 108.57 59.54
CA SER A 479 -21.15 107.88 60.74
C SER A 479 -22.67 107.97 60.94
N GLN A 480 -23.29 109.16 60.82
CA GLN A 480 -24.75 109.29 61.00
C GLN A 480 -25.56 108.60 59.89
N ARG A 481 -25.10 108.66 58.63
CA ARG A 481 -25.68 107.86 57.54
C ARG A 481 -25.36 106.38 57.72
N HIS A 482 -24.17 106.06 58.23
CA HIS A 482 -23.70 104.72 58.50
C HIS A 482 -24.50 104.04 59.62
N MET A 483 -25.09 104.75 60.58
CA MET A 483 -26.03 104.18 61.56
C MET A 483 -27.35 103.73 60.91
N LEU A 484 -27.91 104.55 60.01
CA LEU A 484 -29.19 104.24 59.36
C LEU A 484 -28.99 103.20 58.24
N LEU A 485 -27.88 103.28 57.50
CA LEU A 485 -27.37 102.21 56.65
C LEU A 485 -27.14 100.95 57.47
N SER A 486 -26.36 100.96 58.56
CA SER A 486 -26.08 99.79 59.41
C SER A 486 -27.34 99.08 59.89
N SER A 487 -28.44 99.80 60.18
CA SER A 487 -29.72 99.17 60.52
C SER A 487 -30.30 98.32 59.36
N ARG A 488 -30.19 98.79 58.11
CA ARG A 488 -30.64 98.09 56.90
C ARG A 488 -29.61 97.10 56.38
N GLU A 489 -28.33 97.42 56.47
CA GLU A 489 -27.20 96.53 56.25
C GLU A 489 -27.18 95.38 57.25
N ALA A 490 -27.74 95.52 58.46
CA ALA A 490 -27.89 94.41 59.41
C ALA A 490 -29.07 93.47 59.05
N GLU A 491 -30.18 94.01 58.51
CA GLU A 491 -31.26 93.20 57.95
C GLU A 491 -30.81 92.50 56.66
N ILE A 492 -30.15 93.24 55.76
CA ILE A 492 -29.56 92.74 54.52
C ILE A 492 -28.43 91.76 54.85
N ALA A 493 -27.56 92.00 55.83
CA ALA A 493 -26.50 91.05 56.23
C ALA A 493 -27.06 89.79 56.91
N LYS A 494 -28.23 89.83 57.55
CA LYS A 494 -28.91 88.59 57.97
C LYS A 494 -29.39 87.79 56.75
N GLN A 495 -30.02 88.45 55.78
CA GLN A 495 -30.46 87.78 54.55
C GLN A 495 -29.27 87.31 53.69
N VAL A 496 -28.21 88.11 53.58
CA VAL A 496 -26.97 87.80 52.87
C VAL A 496 -26.21 86.71 53.60
N THR A 497 -26.07 86.70 54.93
CA THR A 497 -25.41 85.57 55.62
C THR A 497 -26.24 84.28 55.55
N ASP A 498 -27.57 84.32 55.49
CA ASP A 498 -28.39 83.13 55.21
C ASP A 498 -28.35 82.69 53.73
N ILE A 499 -28.18 83.63 52.80
CA ILE A 499 -27.88 83.34 51.39
C ILE A 499 -26.47 82.75 51.28
N GLU A 500 -25.46 83.32 51.90
CA GLU A 500 -24.06 82.85 51.93
C GLU A 500 -23.94 81.49 52.62
N ARG A 501 -24.68 81.22 53.70
CA ARG A 501 -24.76 79.87 54.28
C ARG A 501 -25.29 78.87 53.26
N LYS A 502 -26.38 79.21 52.55
CA LYS A 502 -26.93 78.36 51.48
C LYS A 502 -25.98 78.26 50.29
N GLN A 503 -25.32 79.33 49.90
CA GLN A 503 -24.37 79.42 48.79
C GLN A 503 -23.07 78.68 49.11
N ALA A 504 -22.63 78.66 50.37
CA ALA A 504 -21.49 77.89 50.86
C ALA A 504 -21.84 76.39 50.94
N ILE A 505 -23.04 76.04 51.40
CA ILE A 505 -23.55 74.65 51.34
C ILE A 505 -23.65 74.18 49.89
N ILE A 506 -24.20 74.99 48.98
CA ILE A 506 -24.24 74.74 47.53
C ILE A 506 -22.82 74.67 46.95
N SER A 507 -21.89 75.53 47.36
CA SER A 507 -20.49 75.50 46.94
C SER A 507 -19.77 74.22 47.41
N ILE A 508 -20.03 73.77 48.64
CA ILE A 508 -19.49 72.52 49.19
C ILE A 508 -20.08 71.31 48.45
N TYR A 509 -21.37 71.30 48.12
CA TYR A 509 -21.97 70.23 47.32
C TYR A 509 -21.49 70.26 45.86
N ASN A 510 -21.45 71.43 45.22
CA ASN A 510 -20.90 71.59 43.87
C ASN A 510 -19.42 71.20 43.80
N LYS A 511 -18.64 71.52 44.84
CA LYS A 511 -17.26 71.06 44.96
C LYS A 511 -17.20 69.55 45.13
N LYS A 512 -17.95 68.94 46.04
CA LYS A 512 -18.01 67.46 46.18
C LYS A 512 -18.42 66.77 44.88
N ILE A 513 -19.42 67.29 44.16
CA ILE A 513 -19.84 66.77 42.85
C ILE A 513 -18.70 66.88 41.84
N LYS A 514 -18.01 68.03 41.79
CA LYS A 514 -16.89 68.25 40.86
C LYS A 514 -15.67 67.40 41.20
N ASP A 515 -15.36 67.22 42.48
CA ASP A 515 -14.28 66.37 42.98
C ASP A 515 -14.59 64.89 42.65
N ILE A 516 -15.81 64.41 42.90
CA ILE A 516 -16.27 63.04 42.54
C ILE A 516 -16.18 62.83 41.02
N VAL A 517 -16.81 63.70 40.22
CA VAL A 517 -16.79 63.61 38.75
C VAL A 517 -15.36 63.67 38.20
N SER A 518 -14.46 64.45 38.82
CA SER A 518 -13.04 64.42 38.42
C SER A 518 -12.35 63.10 38.76
N SER A 519 -12.66 62.49 39.90
CA SER A 519 -12.09 61.19 40.29
C SER A 519 -12.61 60.02 39.45
N GLU A 520 -13.91 60.03 39.10
CA GLU A 520 -14.51 59.05 38.18
C GLU A 520 -13.93 59.22 36.77
N MET A 521 -13.87 60.45 36.24
CA MET A 521 -13.29 60.71 34.92
C MET A 521 -11.78 60.43 34.83
N GLU A 522 -11.01 60.65 35.91
CA GLU A 522 -9.61 60.22 36.00
C GLU A 522 -9.47 58.70 36.06
N GLN A 523 -10.42 57.98 36.66
CA GLN A 523 -10.42 56.51 36.69
C GLN A 523 -10.77 55.94 35.31
N ASP A 524 -11.84 56.43 34.67
CA ASP A 524 -12.24 56.07 33.30
C ASP A 524 -11.09 56.26 32.31
N GLN A 525 -10.33 57.37 32.42
CA GLN A 525 -9.16 57.63 31.57
C GLN A 525 -8.01 56.63 31.80
N ARG A 526 -7.81 56.16 33.03
CA ARG A 526 -6.80 55.13 33.35
C ARG A 526 -7.24 53.77 32.82
N GLU A 527 -8.51 53.40 32.99
CA GLU A 527 -9.08 52.16 32.48
C GLU A 527 -9.07 52.12 30.94
N GLN A 528 -9.40 53.23 30.26
CA GLN A 528 -9.20 53.38 28.81
C GLN A 528 -7.73 53.22 28.40
N ALA A 529 -6.79 53.88 29.10
CA ALA A 529 -5.38 53.80 28.77
C ALA A 529 -4.79 52.39 28.96
N ASP A 530 -5.28 51.61 29.93
CA ASP A 530 -4.86 50.23 30.15
C ASP A 530 -5.53 49.24 29.18
N LEU A 531 -6.81 49.47 28.81
CA LEU A 531 -7.45 48.74 27.71
C LEU A 531 -6.74 48.99 26.37
N GLU A 532 -6.33 50.22 26.08
CA GLU A 532 -5.52 50.52 24.89
C GLU A 532 -4.17 49.78 24.89
N LYS A 533 -3.49 49.66 26.04
CA LYS A 533 -2.24 48.88 26.15
C LYS A 533 -2.50 47.41 25.88
N GLN A 534 -3.58 46.84 26.42
CA GLN A 534 -3.97 45.45 26.18
C GLN A 534 -4.31 45.19 24.71
N ILE A 535 -5.05 46.09 24.05
CA ILE A 535 -5.34 46.01 22.61
C ILE A 535 -4.04 46.06 21.79
N LYS A 536 -3.11 46.96 22.12
CA LYS A 536 -1.81 47.07 21.44
C LYS A 536 -0.94 45.82 21.65
N ALA A 537 -0.96 45.22 22.84
CA ALA A 537 -0.31 43.94 23.11
C ALA A 537 -0.90 42.80 22.25
N LEU A 538 -2.24 42.63 22.28
CA LEU A 538 -2.96 41.63 21.48
C LEU A 538 -2.75 41.80 19.97
N MET A 539 -2.70 43.04 19.47
CA MET A 539 -2.34 43.32 18.08
C MET A 539 -0.92 42.86 17.75
N THR A 540 0.07 43.13 18.61
CA THR A 540 1.44 42.66 18.37
C THR A 540 1.58 41.14 18.47
N ASP A 541 0.81 40.48 19.33
CA ASP A 541 0.78 39.01 19.40
C ASP A 541 0.05 38.37 18.20
N MET A 542 -1.01 39.00 17.68
CA MET A 542 -1.65 38.59 16.43
C MET A 542 -0.68 38.68 15.24
N VAL A 543 0.13 39.74 15.16
CA VAL A 543 1.18 39.88 14.13
C VAL A 543 2.28 38.81 14.30
N LYS A 544 2.72 38.51 15.53
CA LYS A 544 3.64 37.39 15.80
C LYS A 544 3.05 36.06 15.34
N LEU A 545 1.80 35.77 15.71
CA LEU A 545 1.10 34.52 15.36
C LEU A 545 0.99 34.35 13.84
N ASN A 546 0.59 35.40 13.12
CA ASN A 546 0.55 35.38 11.65
C ASN A 546 1.94 35.14 11.02
N SER A 547 3.01 35.72 11.60
CA SER A 547 4.38 35.47 11.14
C SER A 547 4.85 34.02 11.40
N LEU A 548 4.36 33.39 12.47
CA LEU A 548 4.63 31.99 12.79
C LEU A 548 3.80 31.03 11.91
N LEU A 549 2.56 31.38 11.60
CA LEU A 549 1.71 30.65 10.64
C LEU A 549 2.32 30.64 9.24
N SER A 550 2.83 31.78 8.75
CA SER A 550 3.58 31.84 7.48
C SER A 550 4.77 30.88 7.51
N LYS A 551 5.66 31.00 8.50
CA LYS A 551 6.83 30.14 8.64
C LYS A 551 6.49 28.65 8.76
N ASN A 552 5.37 28.32 9.39
CA ASN A 552 4.89 26.94 9.49
C ASN A 552 4.36 26.43 8.13
N SER A 553 3.66 27.28 7.37
CA SER A 553 3.27 26.99 5.98
C SER A 553 4.49 26.75 5.09
N ASP A 554 5.50 27.63 5.17
CA ASP A 554 6.75 27.54 4.41
C ASP A 554 7.50 26.23 4.74
N LEU A 555 7.60 25.88 6.02
CA LEU A 555 8.20 24.63 6.50
C LEU A 555 7.42 23.39 6.04
N ASN A 556 6.09 23.41 6.13
CA ASN A 556 5.25 22.30 5.66
C ASN A 556 5.38 22.11 4.14
N GLN A 557 5.43 23.20 3.37
CA GLN A 557 5.62 23.12 1.92
C GLN A 557 7.00 22.56 1.56
N ALA A 558 8.06 22.98 2.26
CA ALA A 558 9.41 22.45 2.09
C ALA A 558 9.51 20.95 2.47
N LEU A 559 8.88 20.54 3.57
CA LEU A 559 8.78 19.13 3.99
C LEU A 559 7.97 18.30 3.00
N GLN A 560 6.86 18.82 2.48
CA GLN A 560 6.03 18.13 1.49
C GLN A 560 6.76 17.97 0.14
N GLN A 561 7.52 18.98 -0.28
CA GLN A 561 8.42 18.88 -1.44
C GLN A 561 9.52 17.84 -1.20
N SER A 562 10.21 17.89 -0.05
CA SER A 562 11.26 16.92 0.31
C SER A 562 10.74 15.49 0.36
N ASN A 563 9.54 15.27 0.91
CA ASN A 563 8.90 13.96 0.94
C ASN A 563 8.51 13.49 -0.47
N SER A 564 8.01 14.38 -1.33
CA SER A 564 7.68 14.01 -2.72
C SER A 564 8.90 13.61 -3.54
N LEU A 565 10.05 14.27 -3.33
CA LEU A 565 11.33 13.91 -3.95
C LEU A 565 11.83 12.56 -3.43
N MET A 566 11.84 12.37 -2.10
CA MET A 566 12.24 11.11 -1.47
C MET A 566 11.33 9.93 -1.87
N GLU A 567 10.03 10.16 -2.05
CA GLU A 567 9.12 9.19 -2.63
C GLU A 567 9.47 8.84 -4.09
N THR A 568 9.87 9.81 -4.91
CA THR A 568 10.31 9.52 -6.29
C THR A 568 11.63 8.76 -6.32
N GLU A 569 12.57 9.07 -5.44
CA GLU A 569 13.85 8.37 -5.30
C GLU A 569 13.64 6.92 -4.84
N PHE A 570 12.85 6.68 -3.77
CA PHE A 570 12.51 5.32 -3.35
C PHE A 570 11.74 4.55 -4.42
N ARG A 571 10.79 5.19 -5.11
CA ARG A 571 10.01 4.56 -6.19
C ARG A 571 10.85 4.26 -7.44
N GLN A 572 11.94 4.99 -7.66
CA GLN A 572 12.94 4.67 -8.70
C GLN A 572 13.84 3.51 -8.26
N SER A 573 14.42 3.58 -7.05
CA SER A 573 15.29 2.52 -6.52
C SER A 573 14.57 1.16 -6.41
N LEU A 574 13.27 1.17 -6.04
CA LEU A 574 12.43 -0.03 -6.09
C LEU A 574 12.36 -0.61 -7.50
N LYS A 575 12.09 0.22 -8.52
CA LYS A 575 12.02 -0.20 -9.93
C LYS A 575 13.36 -0.64 -10.51
N GLU A 576 14.47 -0.23 -9.92
CA GLU A 576 15.81 -0.71 -10.29
C GLU A 576 16.04 -2.10 -9.69
N ALA A 577 15.77 -2.29 -8.40
CA ALA A 577 15.81 -3.60 -7.75
C ALA A 577 14.83 -4.63 -8.34
N GLU A 578 13.64 -4.20 -8.78
CA GLU A 578 12.67 -5.03 -9.50
C GLU A 578 13.24 -5.52 -10.85
N ARG A 579 13.96 -4.67 -11.60
CA ARG A 579 14.61 -5.07 -12.86
C ARG A 579 15.76 -6.04 -12.62
N ASP A 580 16.61 -5.78 -11.62
CA ASP A 580 17.72 -6.67 -11.25
C ASP A 580 17.20 -8.05 -10.78
N SER A 581 16.08 -8.06 -10.06
CA SER A 581 15.39 -9.29 -9.65
C SER A 581 14.84 -10.07 -10.85
N VAL A 582 14.25 -9.40 -11.85
CA VAL A 582 13.78 -10.05 -13.09
C VAL A 582 14.96 -10.55 -13.93
N GLU A 583 16.04 -9.78 -14.06
CA GLU A 583 17.22 -10.18 -14.83
C GLU A 583 17.94 -11.38 -14.21
N THR A 584 17.99 -11.46 -12.86
CA THR A 584 18.50 -12.63 -12.14
C THR A 584 17.57 -13.84 -12.19
N HIS A 585 16.24 -13.66 -12.20
CA HIS A 585 15.28 -14.74 -12.46
C HIS A 585 15.45 -15.34 -13.86
N LEU A 586 15.56 -14.49 -14.89
CA LEU A 586 15.83 -14.91 -16.28
C LEU A 586 17.19 -15.62 -16.44
N LYS A 587 18.19 -15.29 -15.61
CA LYS A 587 19.47 -16.02 -15.55
C LYS A 587 19.30 -17.41 -14.91
N LEU A 588 18.50 -17.52 -13.84
CA LEU A 588 18.19 -18.79 -13.18
C LEU A 588 17.39 -19.74 -14.09
N GLU A 589 16.43 -19.22 -14.86
CA GLU A 589 15.65 -20.00 -15.82
C GLU A 589 16.54 -20.62 -16.90
N ARG A 590 17.42 -19.83 -17.53
CA ARG A 590 18.40 -20.33 -18.52
C ARG A 590 19.30 -21.42 -17.93
N LEU A 591 19.81 -21.21 -16.71
CA LEU A 591 20.63 -22.21 -16.02
C LEU A 591 19.86 -23.49 -15.69
N ASN A 592 18.55 -23.39 -15.40
CA ASN A 592 17.72 -24.58 -15.19
C ASN A 592 17.41 -25.31 -16.51
N GLU A 593 17.14 -24.59 -17.61
CA GLU A 593 17.05 -25.20 -18.95
C GLU A 593 18.35 -25.91 -19.34
N GLU A 594 19.52 -25.28 -19.12
CA GLU A 594 20.83 -25.90 -19.39
C GLU A 594 21.05 -27.15 -18.54
N LYS A 595 20.70 -27.09 -17.24
CA LYS A 595 20.71 -28.24 -16.33
C LYS A 595 19.78 -29.37 -16.81
N GLU A 596 18.56 -29.08 -17.26
CA GLU A 596 17.63 -30.09 -17.76
C GLU A 596 18.11 -30.72 -19.07
N ARG A 597 18.69 -29.93 -19.99
CA ARG A 597 19.36 -30.44 -21.20
C ARG A 597 20.52 -31.38 -20.85
N LEU A 598 21.32 -31.05 -19.84
CA LEU A 598 22.43 -31.88 -19.35
C LEU A 598 21.97 -33.15 -18.62
N VAL A 599 20.86 -33.09 -17.88
CA VAL A 599 20.24 -34.28 -17.26
C VAL A 599 19.69 -35.22 -18.34
N ASN A 600 19.05 -34.69 -19.37
CA ASN A 600 18.55 -35.49 -20.49
C ASN A 600 19.69 -36.17 -21.26
N SER A 601 20.79 -35.47 -21.56
CA SER A 601 21.94 -36.07 -22.25
C SER A 601 22.69 -37.09 -21.38
N LEU A 602 22.71 -36.91 -20.05
CA LEU A 602 23.21 -37.92 -19.11
C LEU A 602 22.35 -39.19 -19.15
N VAL A 603 21.02 -39.08 -19.10
CA VAL A 603 20.10 -40.22 -19.20
C VAL A 603 20.20 -40.92 -20.56
N GLU A 604 20.47 -40.19 -21.64
CA GLU A 604 20.78 -40.78 -22.95
C GLU A 604 22.13 -41.53 -22.95
N ALA A 605 23.16 -40.98 -22.31
CA ALA A 605 24.45 -41.67 -22.14
C ALA A 605 24.32 -42.95 -21.31
N GLU A 606 23.57 -42.92 -20.21
CA GLU A 606 23.25 -44.10 -19.39
C GLU A 606 22.51 -45.18 -20.20
N ARG A 607 21.52 -44.79 -21.02
CA ARG A 607 20.83 -45.72 -21.95
C ARG A 607 21.79 -46.34 -22.97
N GLN A 608 22.75 -45.58 -23.49
CA GLN A 608 23.78 -46.11 -24.40
C GLN A 608 24.74 -47.05 -23.67
N ILE A 609 25.16 -46.74 -22.44
CA ILE A 609 25.98 -47.63 -21.60
C ILE A 609 25.25 -48.96 -21.39
N MET A 610 23.99 -48.94 -20.94
CA MET A 610 23.17 -50.14 -20.76
C MET A 610 23.02 -50.96 -22.07
N LEU A 611 22.90 -50.30 -23.22
CA LEU A 611 22.86 -50.96 -24.53
C LEU A 611 24.20 -51.63 -24.88
N TRP A 612 25.32 -50.97 -24.61
CA TRP A 612 26.66 -51.53 -24.82
C TRP A 612 27.01 -52.64 -23.84
N GLU A 613 26.59 -52.55 -22.57
CA GLU A 613 26.69 -53.63 -21.59
C GLU A 613 25.88 -54.85 -22.04
N LYS A 614 24.63 -54.66 -22.49
CA LYS A 614 23.80 -55.75 -23.02
C LYS A 614 24.41 -56.38 -24.29
N ARG A 615 24.96 -55.57 -25.21
CA ARG A 615 25.73 -56.08 -26.37
C ARG A 615 26.96 -56.87 -25.93
N THR A 616 27.69 -56.39 -24.93
CA THR A 616 28.89 -57.04 -24.40
C THR A 616 28.54 -58.33 -23.64
N GLN A 617 27.38 -58.37 -22.98
CA GLN A 617 26.82 -59.58 -22.38
C GLN A 617 26.43 -60.59 -23.44
N LEU A 618 25.67 -60.21 -24.47
CA LEU A 618 25.33 -61.11 -25.59
C LEU A 618 26.58 -61.61 -26.32
N MET A 619 27.62 -60.77 -26.48
CA MET A 619 28.93 -61.18 -27.01
C MET A 619 29.67 -62.15 -26.08
N ARG A 620 29.57 -61.98 -24.75
CA ARG A 620 30.11 -62.93 -23.76
C ARG A 620 29.35 -64.24 -23.74
N GLU A 621 28.01 -64.20 -23.85
CA GLU A 621 27.13 -65.37 -23.86
C GLU A 621 27.32 -66.18 -25.14
N THR A 622 27.24 -65.54 -26.32
CA THR A 622 27.53 -66.20 -27.60
C THR A 622 28.97 -66.71 -27.68
N ARG A 623 29.95 -65.95 -27.18
CA ARG A 623 31.31 -66.47 -27.04
C ARG A 623 31.36 -67.66 -26.09
N SER A 624 30.68 -67.63 -24.94
CA SER A 624 30.66 -68.77 -24.01
C SER A 624 29.93 -69.99 -24.57
N ALA A 625 29.00 -69.83 -25.51
CA ALA A 625 28.39 -70.94 -26.24
C ALA A 625 29.32 -71.51 -27.34
N ILE A 626 30.17 -70.67 -27.94
CA ILE A 626 31.17 -71.07 -28.95
C ILE A 626 32.45 -71.67 -28.31
N ASP A 627 32.88 -71.12 -27.19
CA ASP A 627 33.96 -71.62 -26.33
C ASP A 627 33.47 -72.73 -25.37
N SER A 628 32.16 -73.03 -25.33
CA SER A 628 31.66 -74.25 -24.67
C SER A 628 31.98 -75.46 -25.54
N ASP A 629 32.47 -76.53 -24.91
CA ASP A 629 33.13 -77.66 -25.57
C ASP A 629 32.17 -78.66 -26.25
N ILE A 630 31.17 -78.13 -26.99
CA ILE A 630 30.22 -78.84 -27.87
C ILE A 630 30.98 -79.39 -29.09
N GLY A 631 31.83 -80.38 -28.84
CA GLY A 631 32.69 -81.06 -29.81
C GLY A 631 33.99 -81.62 -29.22
N GLN A 632 34.51 -81.11 -28.10
CA GLN A 632 35.72 -81.69 -27.47
C GLN A 632 35.42 -82.94 -26.64
N GLY A 633 34.20 -83.09 -26.11
CA GLY A 633 33.77 -84.29 -25.40
C GLY A 633 34.02 -85.56 -26.22
N ASP A 634 33.46 -85.63 -27.43
CA ASP A 634 33.55 -86.80 -28.31
C ASP A 634 34.99 -87.12 -28.75
N ILE A 635 35.81 -86.10 -28.97
CA ILE A 635 37.22 -86.27 -29.37
C ILE A 635 38.08 -86.78 -28.20
N ARG A 636 37.71 -86.45 -26.95
CA ARG A 636 38.39 -86.95 -25.74
C ARG A 636 37.88 -88.34 -25.33
N THR A 637 36.58 -88.62 -25.42
CA THR A 637 36.03 -89.96 -25.11
C THR A 637 36.57 -91.03 -26.07
N MET A 638 36.64 -90.76 -27.37
CA MET A 638 37.21 -91.70 -28.35
C MET A 638 38.69 -92.04 -28.10
N ARG A 639 39.48 -91.11 -27.53
CA ARG A 639 40.87 -91.39 -27.12
C ARG A 639 40.96 -92.12 -25.78
N ALA A 640 40.08 -91.79 -24.83
CA ALA A 640 40.04 -92.42 -23.52
C ALA A 640 39.59 -93.88 -23.59
N GLU A 641 38.60 -94.22 -24.41
CA GLU A 641 38.03 -95.57 -24.41
C GLU A 641 39.00 -96.62 -25.00
N ILE A 642 39.81 -96.23 -25.99
CA ILE A 642 40.91 -97.07 -26.53
C ILE A 642 41.88 -97.49 -25.41
N HIS A 643 42.23 -96.57 -24.51
CA HIS A 643 43.14 -96.88 -23.39
C HIS A 643 42.44 -97.58 -22.21
N ARG A 644 41.16 -97.27 -21.97
CA ARG A 644 40.34 -97.93 -20.92
C ARG A 644 40.12 -99.41 -21.20
N MET A 645 39.99 -99.83 -22.46
CA MET A 645 39.84 -101.24 -22.82
C MET A 645 41.07 -102.08 -22.43
N GLU A 646 42.28 -101.54 -22.57
CA GLU A 646 43.53 -102.23 -22.22
C GLU A 646 43.69 -102.37 -20.70
N VAL A 647 43.31 -101.34 -19.93
CA VAL A 647 43.49 -101.31 -18.47
C VAL A 647 42.39 -102.05 -17.71
N ARG A 648 41.12 -102.02 -18.18
CA ARG A 648 40.00 -102.72 -17.54
C ARG A 648 40.23 -104.24 -17.40
N TYR A 649 40.94 -104.85 -18.36
CA TYR A 649 41.28 -106.28 -18.32
C TYR A 649 42.21 -106.66 -17.14
N ALA A 650 43.04 -105.73 -16.66
CA ALA A 650 44.03 -106.00 -15.62
C ALA A 650 43.56 -105.69 -14.18
N GLN A 651 42.60 -104.77 -14.00
CA GLN A 651 42.18 -104.29 -12.67
C GLN A 651 41.00 -105.07 -12.07
N LEU A 652 40.09 -105.57 -12.92
CA LEU A 652 38.88 -106.30 -12.51
C LEU A 652 39.16 -107.52 -11.61
N MET A 653 40.33 -108.14 -11.77
CA MET A 653 40.80 -109.29 -10.97
C MET A 653 41.39 -108.93 -9.58
N LYS A 654 41.46 -107.65 -9.19
CA LYS A 654 42.09 -107.21 -7.92
C LYS A 654 41.22 -106.36 -6.99
N GLN A 655 40.10 -105.80 -7.47
CA GLN A 655 39.26 -104.91 -6.65
C GLN A 655 38.22 -105.67 -5.81
N GLN A 656 37.83 -106.89 -6.20
CA GLN A 656 36.78 -107.67 -5.51
C GLN A 656 37.14 -108.06 -4.05
N GLU A 657 38.43 -108.17 -3.71
CA GLU A 657 38.88 -108.59 -2.37
C GLU A 657 39.13 -107.44 -1.37
N ARG A 658 39.11 -106.18 -1.81
CA ARG A 658 39.41 -105.01 -0.94
C ARG A 658 38.17 -104.28 -0.45
N LEU A 659 37.18 -104.09 -1.34
CA LEU A 659 35.94 -103.33 -1.08
C LEU A 659 35.15 -103.81 0.16
N LEU A 660 35.35 -105.06 0.61
CA LEU A 660 34.71 -105.63 1.80
C LEU A 660 35.33 -105.19 3.15
N ARG A 661 36.49 -104.52 3.19
CA ARG A 661 37.15 -104.15 4.47
C ARG A 661 37.06 -102.68 4.83
N ASP A 662 37.17 -101.77 3.86
CA ASP A 662 37.36 -100.36 4.17
C ASP A 662 36.05 -99.61 4.50
N MET A 663 34.91 -100.10 3.99
CA MET A 663 33.59 -99.51 4.14
C MET A 663 33.09 -99.45 5.61
N GLU A 664 33.54 -100.37 6.47
CA GLU A 664 33.22 -100.33 7.91
C GLU A 664 33.93 -99.19 8.65
N SER A 665 35.05 -98.68 8.12
CA SER A 665 35.94 -97.73 8.82
C SER A 665 35.57 -96.24 8.62
N VAL A 666 34.69 -95.94 7.67
CA VAL A 666 34.36 -94.56 7.27
C VAL A 666 33.18 -94.00 8.06
N VAL A 667 32.17 -94.83 8.37
CA VAL A 667 30.93 -94.43 9.07
C VAL A 667 31.24 -93.76 10.42
N ALA A 668 32.16 -94.34 11.20
CA ALA A 668 32.56 -93.83 12.52
C ALA A 668 33.23 -92.44 12.49
N ARG A 669 33.68 -91.95 11.33
CA ARG A 669 34.37 -90.66 11.18
C ARG A 669 33.42 -89.50 10.84
N ARG A 670 32.30 -89.76 10.14
CA ARG A 670 31.36 -88.70 9.73
C ARG A 670 30.50 -88.16 10.89
N GLU A 671 30.13 -89.02 11.85
CA GLU A 671 29.35 -88.59 13.04
C GLU A 671 30.13 -87.59 13.94
N THR A 672 31.45 -87.71 14.03
CA THR A 672 32.31 -86.81 14.83
C THR A 672 32.62 -85.46 14.16
N ILE A 673 32.34 -85.31 12.86
CA ILE A 673 32.57 -84.07 12.11
C ILE A 673 31.35 -83.14 12.17
N ALA A 674 30.14 -83.68 12.06
CA ALA A 674 28.90 -82.89 12.12
C ALA A 674 28.73 -82.10 13.44
N VAL A 675 29.14 -82.68 14.57
CA VAL A 675 29.07 -82.02 15.89
C VAL A 675 30.10 -80.87 16.04
N ARG A 676 31.11 -80.79 15.17
CA ARG A 676 32.12 -79.71 15.19
C ARG A 676 31.72 -78.48 14.38
N SER A 677 31.02 -78.64 13.25
CA SER A 677 30.64 -77.49 12.40
C SER A 677 29.59 -76.59 13.05
N GLU A 678 28.60 -77.15 13.75
CA GLU A 678 27.60 -76.35 14.48
C GLU A 678 28.18 -75.52 15.64
N ALA A 679 29.30 -75.95 16.23
CA ALA A 679 29.99 -75.22 17.29
C ALA A 679 30.76 -74.00 16.76
N GLN A 680 31.29 -74.08 15.54
CA GLN A 680 32.11 -73.02 14.94
C GLN A 680 31.25 -71.88 14.34
N ALA A 681 30.01 -72.16 13.92
CA ALA A 681 29.09 -71.22 13.27
C ALA A 681 28.51 -70.11 14.19
N ARG A 682 29.18 -69.78 15.30
CA ARG A 682 28.78 -68.73 16.25
C ARG A 682 29.87 -67.70 16.59
N SER A 683 31.10 -67.83 16.07
CA SER A 683 32.21 -66.92 16.40
C SER A 683 32.31 -65.66 15.53
N ASP A 684 31.94 -65.74 14.25
CA ASP A 684 32.28 -64.71 13.26
C ASP A 684 31.06 -63.96 12.71
N HIS A 685 30.51 -63.07 13.54
CA HIS A 685 29.87 -61.83 13.09
C HIS A 685 30.02 -60.74 14.16
N LYS A 686 30.62 -59.60 13.81
CA LYS A 686 30.77 -58.46 14.71
C LYS A 686 29.42 -57.79 14.94
N GLN A 687 28.80 -58.03 16.09
CA GLN A 687 27.62 -57.27 16.52
C GLN A 687 27.99 -55.79 16.72
N PRO A 688 27.19 -54.82 16.23
CA PRO A 688 27.28 -53.45 16.70
C PRO A 688 26.91 -53.41 18.20
N THR A 689 27.62 -52.60 18.97
CA THR A 689 27.54 -52.63 20.43
C THR A 689 26.19 -52.11 20.95
N HIS A 690 25.77 -52.58 22.11
CA HIS A 690 24.62 -52.03 22.85
C HIS A 690 24.71 -50.49 23.03
N ASN A 691 25.93 -49.95 23.14
CA ASN A 691 26.18 -48.50 23.18
C ASN A 691 25.74 -47.76 21.90
N ASP A 692 25.76 -48.36 20.73
CA ASP A 692 25.48 -47.66 19.47
C ASP A 692 23.96 -47.48 19.28
N TYR A 693 23.18 -48.49 19.65
CA TYR A 693 21.73 -48.36 19.84
C TYR A 693 21.39 -47.44 21.02
N HIS A 694 22.15 -47.49 22.13
CA HIS A 694 21.92 -46.57 23.25
C HIS A 694 22.16 -45.10 22.87
N ASN A 695 23.25 -44.81 22.15
CA ASN A 695 23.62 -43.46 21.71
C ASN A 695 22.64 -42.90 20.68
N THR A 696 22.25 -43.69 19.68
CA THR A 696 21.25 -43.26 18.68
C THR A 696 19.89 -43.03 19.33
N LEU A 697 19.41 -43.95 20.17
CA LEU A 697 18.14 -43.83 20.89
C LEU A 697 18.16 -42.69 21.92
N GLN A 698 19.30 -42.43 22.58
CA GLN A 698 19.48 -41.26 23.44
C GLN A 698 19.50 -39.95 22.64
N SER A 699 20.07 -39.93 21.42
CA SER A 699 20.01 -38.76 20.54
C SER A 699 18.58 -38.46 20.07
N LEU A 700 17.80 -39.49 19.76
CA LEU A 700 16.38 -39.37 19.41
C LEU A 700 15.56 -38.90 20.62
N ARG A 701 15.81 -39.43 21.82
CA ARG A 701 15.19 -38.93 23.06
C ARG A 701 15.53 -37.46 23.33
N ARG A 702 16.77 -37.01 23.07
CA ARG A 702 17.14 -35.58 23.17
C ARG A 702 16.39 -34.72 22.15
N LYS A 703 16.29 -35.16 20.88
CA LYS A 703 15.51 -34.46 19.84
C LYS A 703 14.01 -34.39 20.18
N ILE A 704 13.42 -35.47 20.70
CA ILE A 704 12.02 -35.49 21.16
C ILE A 704 11.82 -34.55 22.36
N LEU A 705 12.75 -34.53 23.32
CA LEU A 705 12.69 -33.60 24.46
C LEU A 705 12.82 -32.13 24.00
N GLN A 706 13.69 -31.86 23.03
CA GLN A 706 13.87 -30.52 22.46
C GLN A 706 12.62 -30.07 21.69
N ALA A 707 12.01 -30.95 20.88
CA ALA A 707 10.75 -30.66 20.19
C ALA A 707 9.59 -30.44 21.17
N LYS A 708 9.51 -31.20 22.27
CA LYS A 708 8.54 -30.94 23.35
C LYS A 708 8.77 -29.59 24.02
N LYS A 709 10.01 -29.25 24.37
CA LYS A 709 10.34 -27.94 24.95
C LYS A 709 9.99 -26.78 23.99
N GLN A 710 10.17 -26.97 22.69
CA GLN A 710 9.76 -25.98 21.68
C GLN A 710 8.22 -25.87 21.55
N ALA A 711 7.48 -26.98 21.72
CA ALA A 711 6.02 -26.93 21.80
C ALA A 711 5.56 -26.20 23.07
N GLU A 712 6.13 -26.53 24.24
CA GLU A 712 5.86 -25.86 25.52
C GLU A 712 6.20 -24.34 25.47
N GLU A 713 7.26 -23.96 24.75
CA GLU A 713 7.61 -22.56 24.47
C GLU A 713 6.59 -21.87 23.55
N CYS A 714 6.07 -22.55 22.53
CA CYS A 714 4.98 -22.05 21.68
C CYS A 714 3.66 -21.89 22.44
N ASP A 715 3.29 -22.87 23.27
CA ASP A 715 2.08 -22.81 24.12
C ASP A 715 2.18 -21.64 25.14
N GLY A 716 3.37 -21.38 25.66
CA GLY A 716 3.66 -20.20 26.49
C GLY A 716 3.51 -18.86 25.74
N VAL A 717 3.81 -18.83 24.45
CA VAL A 717 3.56 -17.64 23.59
C VAL A 717 2.06 -17.49 23.28
N ILE A 718 1.35 -18.59 23.00
CA ILE A 718 -0.10 -18.57 22.73
C ILE A 718 -0.86 -18.06 23.96
N THR A 719 -0.63 -18.64 25.13
CA THR A 719 -1.31 -18.23 26.38
C THR A 719 -1.04 -16.75 26.73
N HIS A 720 0.19 -16.26 26.57
CA HIS A 720 0.50 -14.83 26.75
C HIS A 720 -0.20 -13.92 25.72
N LEU A 721 -0.42 -14.39 24.48
CA LEU A 721 -1.20 -13.66 23.48
C LEU A 721 -2.71 -13.64 23.83
N GLU A 722 -3.25 -14.74 24.37
CA GLU A 722 -4.63 -14.81 24.85
C GLU A 722 -4.87 -13.89 26.06
N GLU A 723 -3.96 -13.87 27.04
CA GLU A 723 -4.00 -12.91 28.17
C GLU A 723 -3.93 -11.45 27.69
N ARG A 724 -3.09 -11.17 26.69
CA ARG A 724 -2.98 -9.85 26.06
C ARG A 724 -4.25 -9.47 25.28
N GLN A 725 -4.92 -10.44 24.64
CA GLN A 725 -6.20 -10.23 23.97
C GLN A 725 -7.35 -10.00 24.97
N GLY A 726 -7.38 -10.75 26.08
CA GLY A 726 -8.34 -10.59 27.17
C GLY A 726 -8.23 -9.23 27.88
N SER A 727 -7.02 -8.83 28.24
CA SER A 727 -6.76 -7.52 28.86
C SER A 727 -7.08 -6.34 27.92
N MET A 728 -6.73 -6.45 26.63
CA MET A 728 -7.07 -5.43 25.62
C MET A 728 -8.59 -5.33 25.39
N THR A 729 -9.31 -6.46 25.35
CA THR A 729 -10.78 -6.46 25.21
C THR A 729 -11.51 -5.97 26.45
N SER A 730 -10.96 -6.17 27.66
CA SER A 730 -11.44 -5.48 28.87
C SER A 730 -11.26 -3.96 28.73
N SER A 731 -10.04 -3.48 28.42
CA SER A 731 -9.77 -2.05 28.30
C SER A 731 -10.66 -1.35 27.25
N LEU A 732 -11.00 -2.05 26.16
CA LEU A 732 -11.96 -1.58 25.16
C LEU A 732 -13.41 -1.54 25.68
N ARG A 733 -13.82 -2.51 26.51
CA ARG A 733 -15.13 -2.50 27.19
C ARG A 733 -15.22 -1.34 28.19
N ASP A 734 -14.18 -1.14 28.99
CA ASP A 734 -14.12 -0.11 30.03
C ASP A 734 -14.17 1.30 29.41
N LYS A 735 -13.40 1.53 28.33
CA LYS A 735 -13.48 2.77 27.54
C LYS A 735 -14.85 2.98 26.88
N ARG A 736 -15.52 1.91 26.44
CA ARG A 736 -16.87 1.99 25.85
C ARG A 736 -17.95 2.31 26.89
N MET A 737 -17.81 1.81 28.12
CA MET A 737 -18.66 2.23 29.24
C MET A 737 -18.44 3.70 29.58
N HIS A 738 -17.18 4.14 29.73
CA HIS A 738 -16.88 5.54 30.02
C HIS A 738 -17.38 6.51 28.95
N LEU A 739 -17.34 6.13 27.66
CA LEU A 739 -17.94 6.91 26.58
C LEU A 739 -19.48 6.97 26.66
N ASN A 740 -20.15 5.89 27.07
CA ASN A 740 -21.59 5.93 27.32
C ASN A 740 -21.93 6.85 28.52
N ASP A 741 -21.13 6.84 29.58
CA ASP A 741 -21.33 7.70 30.75
C ASP A 741 -21.12 9.20 30.41
N LEU A 742 -20.11 9.50 29.59
CA LEU A 742 -19.90 10.85 29.02
C LEU A 742 -21.04 11.27 28.08
N HIS A 743 -21.60 10.34 27.30
CA HIS A 743 -22.78 10.62 26.46
C HIS A 743 -24.03 10.88 27.30
N ASN A 744 -24.27 10.08 28.35
CA ASN A 744 -25.39 10.23 29.27
C ASN A 744 -25.32 11.56 30.03
N THR A 745 -24.16 11.91 30.56
CA THR A 745 -23.95 13.20 31.27
C THR A 745 -24.08 14.39 30.34
N SER A 746 -23.54 14.32 29.11
CA SER A 746 -23.76 15.34 28.06
C SER A 746 -25.26 15.52 27.74
N ALA A 747 -26.02 14.42 27.64
CA ALA A 747 -27.45 14.46 27.43
C ALA A 747 -28.24 15.03 28.63
N VAL A 748 -27.76 14.88 29.87
CA VAL A 748 -28.34 15.54 31.05
C VAL A 748 -28.07 17.05 31.01
N LEU A 749 -26.81 17.46 30.85
CA LEU A 749 -26.41 18.87 30.75
C LEU A 749 -27.12 19.61 29.62
N THR A 750 -27.35 18.95 28.48
CA THR A 750 -28.11 19.52 27.35
C THR A 750 -29.58 19.81 27.73
N ARG A 751 -30.22 18.92 28.52
CA ARG A 751 -31.59 19.15 29.03
C ARG A 751 -31.60 20.29 30.05
N GLU A 752 -30.65 20.32 30.98
CA GLU A 752 -30.53 21.39 31.97
C GLU A 752 -30.33 22.77 31.30
N LEU A 753 -29.46 22.87 30.28
CA LEU A 753 -29.29 24.08 29.49
C LEU A 753 -30.59 24.50 28.77
N SER A 754 -31.36 23.56 28.22
CA SER A 754 -32.65 23.88 27.59
C SER A 754 -33.69 24.42 28.59
N ALA A 755 -33.78 23.82 29.78
CA ALA A 755 -34.67 24.29 30.85
C ALA A 755 -34.26 25.67 31.40
N LEU A 756 -32.95 25.91 31.56
CA LEU A 756 -32.41 27.23 31.91
C LEU A 756 -32.69 28.26 30.81
N GLN A 757 -32.64 27.88 29.53
CA GLN A 757 -33.01 28.78 28.43
C GLN A 757 -34.50 29.12 28.44
N GLU A 758 -35.41 28.15 28.66
CA GLU A 758 -36.84 28.43 28.80
C GLU A 758 -37.13 29.40 29.97
N THR A 759 -36.52 29.18 31.14
CA THR A 759 -36.73 30.06 32.30
C THR A 759 -36.19 31.48 32.06
N LYS A 760 -35.06 31.61 31.36
CA LYS A 760 -34.54 32.89 30.88
C LYS A 760 -35.53 33.56 29.91
N GLU A 761 -36.05 32.84 28.93
CA GLU A 761 -36.98 33.40 27.93
C GLU A 761 -38.32 33.85 28.55
N ARG A 762 -38.88 33.06 29.48
CA ARG A 762 -40.02 33.47 30.33
C ARG A 762 -39.72 34.76 31.12
N SER A 763 -38.56 34.83 31.79
CA SER A 763 -38.17 36.04 32.53
C SER A 763 -38.06 37.28 31.64
N LEU A 764 -37.60 37.11 30.39
CA LEU A 764 -37.45 38.18 29.40
C LEU A 764 -38.77 38.63 28.77
N SER A 765 -39.84 37.83 28.79
CA SER A 765 -41.19 38.27 28.41
C SER A 765 -41.95 38.89 29.58
N ARG A 766 -41.79 38.35 30.79
CA ARG A 766 -42.46 38.83 31.99
C ARG A 766 -42.02 40.24 32.42
N VAL A 767 -40.72 40.54 32.35
CA VAL A 767 -40.18 41.84 32.82
C VAL A 767 -40.72 43.02 32.00
N PRO A 768 -40.70 43.03 30.64
CA PRO A 768 -41.32 44.09 29.84
C PRO A 768 -42.82 44.25 30.08
N MET A 769 -43.56 43.15 30.27
CA MET A 769 -44.99 43.19 30.58
C MET A 769 -45.26 43.88 31.92
N LEU A 770 -44.50 43.53 32.96
CA LEU A 770 -44.59 44.20 34.27
C LEU A 770 -44.18 45.67 34.21
N GLN A 771 -43.13 46.02 33.45
CA GLN A 771 -42.74 47.41 33.22
C GLN A 771 -43.83 48.20 32.47
N GLY A 772 -44.54 47.57 31.52
CA GLY A 772 -45.71 48.13 30.86
C GLY A 772 -46.86 48.38 31.85
N ARG A 773 -47.21 47.39 32.68
CA ARG A 773 -48.23 47.52 33.74
C ARG A 773 -47.90 48.66 34.71
N VAL A 774 -46.63 48.81 35.12
CA VAL A 774 -46.18 49.93 35.96
C VAL A 774 -46.36 51.28 35.25
N LYS A 775 -45.94 51.41 33.98
CA LYS A 775 -46.13 52.65 33.21
C LYS A 775 -47.60 53.04 33.04
N HIS A 776 -48.49 52.07 32.80
CA HIS A 776 -49.93 52.33 32.73
C HIS A 776 -50.49 52.76 34.10
N LEU A 777 -50.09 52.12 35.21
CA LEU A 777 -50.49 52.52 36.56
C LEU A 777 -49.96 53.92 36.95
N GLN A 778 -48.77 54.31 36.48
CA GLN A 778 -48.26 55.68 36.61
C GLN A 778 -49.12 56.68 35.81
N ALA A 779 -49.44 56.39 34.55
CA ALA A 779 -50.32 57.23 33.73
C ALA A 779 -51.74 57.39 34.31
N VAL A 780 -52.27 56.35 34.99
CA VAL A 780 -53.52 56.44 35.77
C VAL A 780 -53.37 57.37 36.96
N LYS A 781 -52.30 57.22 37.76
CA LYS A 781 -52.01 58.08 38.92
C LYS A 781 -51.79 59.56 38.53
N GLU A 782 -51.25 59.80 37.34
CA GLU A 782 -50.98 61.14 36.79
C GLU A 782 -52.17 61.72 35.99
N GLY A 783 -53.29 61.00 35.90
CA GLY A 783 -54.52 61.47 35.24
C GLY A 783 -54.46 61.54 33.71
N GLN A 784 -53.44 60.92 33.10
CA GLN A 784 -53.21 60.94 31.64
C GLN A 784 -53.72 59.68 30.92
N TYR A 785 -54.17 58.67 31.66
CA TYR A 785 -54.68 57.42 31.10
C TYR A 785 -56.15 57.53 30.64
N THR A 786 -56.39 57.26 29.36
CA THR A 786 -57.74 57.16 28.78
C THR A 786 -58.21 55.69 28.76
N PRO A 787 -59.34 55.34 29.42
CA PRO A 787 -59.86 53.98 29.40
C PRO A 787 -60.43 53.61 28.01
N VAL A 788 -60.16 52.39 27.56
CA VAL A 788 -60.57 51.89 26.24
C VAL A 788 -62.05 51.47 26.19
N ALA A 789 -62.65 51.18 27.36
CA ALA A 789 -64.08 50.95 27.54
C ALA A 789 -64.56 51.63 28.83
N SER A 790 -65.78 52.17 28.81
CA SER A 790 -66.38 52.88 29.95
C SER A 790 -67.61 52.12 30.45
N GLY A 791 -67.45 51.43 31.58
CA GLY A 791 -68.49 50.61 32.22
C GLY A 791 -68.18 49.12 32.14
N ASP A 792 -68.41 48.41 33.25
CA ASP A 792 -67.90 47.05 33.50
C ASP A 792 -68.35 46.04 32.43
N THR A 793 -69.62 46.06 32.03
CA THR A 793 -70.17 45.17 30.99
C THR A 793 -69.57 45.40 29.60
N ALA A 794 -69.07 46.61 29.31
CA ALA A 794 -68.34 46.90 28.07
C ALA A 794 -66.86 46.49 28.17
N LEU A 795 -66.29 46.51 29.38
CA LEU A 795 -64.95 46.00 29.67
C LEU A 795 -64.91 44.47 29.56
N GLU A 796 -65.87 43.77 30.17
CA GLU A 796 -66.04 42.31 30.09
C GLU A 796 -66.18 41.83 28.64
N LEU A 797 -67.02 42.50 27.83
CA LEU A 797 -67.18 42.18 26.41
C LEU A 797 -65.93 42.49 25.56
N ALA A 798 -65.05 43.37 26.03
CA ALA A 798 -63.78 43.66 25.37
C ALA A 798 -62.69 42.65 25.79
N THR A 799 -62.61 42.29 27.06
CA THR A 799 -61.64 41.29 27.56
C THR A 799 -61.96 39.90 27.03
N GLN A 800 -63.23 39.47 27.02
CA GLN A 800 -63.64 38.20 26.41
C GLN A 800 -63.24 38.09 24.94
N LYS A 801 -63.46 39.15 24.14
CA LYS A 801 -63.04 39.18 22.72
C LYS A 801 -61.52 39.22 22.53
N LEU A 802 -60.76 39.74 23.50
CA LEU A 802 -59.30 39.67 23.49
C LEU A 802 -58.83 38.26 23.86
N GLU A 803 -59.43 37.62 24.87
CA GLU A 803 -59.15 36.23 25.24
C GLU A 803 -59.47 35.25 24.10
N GLU A 804 -60.63 35.36 23.46
CA GLU A 804 -61.00 34.53 22.30
C GLU A 804 -59.97 34.64 21.18
N ARG A 805 -59.50 35.86 20.88
CA ARG A 805 -58.46 36.11 19.88
C ARG A 805 -57.10 35.54 20.30
N LEU A 806 -56.71 35.67 21.57
CA LEU A 806 -55.46 35.09 22.09
C LEU A 806 -55.51 33.55 22.10
N LYS A 807 -56.64 32.95 22.47
CA LYS A 807 -56.88 31.51 22.41
C LYS A 807 -56.85 30.99 20.96
N MET A 808 -57.45 31.73 20.02
CA MET A 808 -57.38 31.38 18.59
C MET A 808 -55.96 31.48 18.05
N ILE A 809 -55.22 32.57 18.34
CA ILE A 809 -53.81 32.74 17.94
C ILE A 809 -52.94 31.62 18.53
N SER A 810 -53.16 31.25 19.79
CA SER A 810 -52.48 30.12 20.45
C SER A 810 -52.76 28.79 19.74
N SER A 811 -54.01 28.50 19.37
CA SER A 811 -54.36 27.28 18.62
C SER A 811 -53.70 27.23 17.24
N ILE A 812 -53.61 28.37 16.55
CA ILE A 812 -52.95 28.49 15.24
C ILE A 812 -51.43 28.26 15.39
N LEU A 813 -50.79 28.84 16.41
CA LEU A 813 -49.36 28.66 16.68
C LEU A 813 -49.00 27.27 17.20
N HIS A 814 -49.94 26.56 17.83
CA HIS A 814 -49.76 25.15 18.19
C HIS A 814 -49.75 24.29 16.92
N HIS A 815 -50.73 24.48 16.03
CA HIS A 815 -50.82 23.78 14.75
C HIS A 815 -49.58 24.02 13.86
N PHE A 816 -49.12 25.28 13.72
CA PHE A 816 -47.86 25.58 13.01
C PHE A 816 -46.62 24.96 13.67
N ALA A 817 -46.62 24.71 14.99
CA ALA A 817 -45.51 24.07 15.69
C ALA A 817 -45.50 22.53 15.55
N GLU A 818 -46.63 21.93 15.14
CA GLU A 818 -46.74 20.54 14.70
C GLU A 818 -46.34 20.38 13.23
N GLU A 819 -46.85 21.25 12.34
CA GLU A 819 -46.58 21.20 10.90
C GLU A 819 -45.12 21.53 10.53
N TYR A 820 -44.45 22.42 11.30
CA TYR A 820 -43.10 22.89 11.01
C TYR A 820 -42.11 22.68 12.18
N PRO A 821 -41.67 21.44 12.46
CA PRO A 821 -40.72 21.14 13.53
C PRO A 821 -39.39 21.91 13.43
N GLN A 822 -38.97 22.31 12.23
CA GLN A 822 -37.77 23.11 11.97
C GLN A 822 -37.84 24.54 12.54
N HIS A 823 -39.03 25.01 12.90
CA HIS A 823 -39.26 26.33 13.50
C HIS A 823 -39.77 26.25 14.94
N HIS A 824 -39.79 25.05 15.53
CA HIS A 824 -40.37 24.80 16.85
C HIS A 824 -39.74 25.68 17.95
N SER A 825 -38.44 25.94 17.92
CA SER A 825 -37.77 26.84 18.89
C SER A 825 -38.27 28.29 18.82
N SER A 826 -38.40 28.85 17.60
CA SER A 826 -38.93 30.19 17.38
C SER A 826 -40.42 30.29 17.76
N LEU A 827 -41.22 29.27 17.44
CA LEU A 827 -42.65 29.21 17.76
C LEU A 827 -42.89 28.98 19.27
N HIS A 828 -42.07 28.14 19.92
CA HIS A 828 -42.12 27.92 21.36
C HIS A 828 -41.93 29.23 22.13
N ARG A 829 -40.96 30.07 21.74
CA ARG A 829 -40.75 31.39 22.34
C ARG A 829 -41.97 32.31 22.24
N ILE A 830 -42.74 32.24 21.15
CA ILE A 830 -43.98 33.03 20.97
C ILE A 830 -45.13 32.43 21.80
N ASN A 831 -45.22 31.10 21.88
CA ASN A 831 -46.19 30.42 22.75
C ASN A 831 -45.93 30.70 24.24
N LEU A 832 -44.66 30.81 24.67
CA LEU A 832 -44.28 31.25 26.02
C LEU A 832 -44.79 32.67 26.32
N THR A 833 -44.57 33.63 25.43
CA THR A 833 -45.01 35.01 25.69
C THR A 833 -46.54 35.13 25.75
N LEU A 834 -47.25 34.41 24.88
CA LEU A 834 -48.72 34.36 24.90
C LEU A 834 -49.27 33.67 26.16
N ALA A 835 -48.62 32.59 26.63
CA ALA A 835 -49.00 31.90 27.86
C ALA A 835 -48.89 32.82 29.08
N GLU A 836 -47.86 33.67 29.17
CA GLU A 836 -47.73 34.66 30.25
C GLU A 836 -48.79 35.77 30.18
N HIS A 837 -49.15 36.23 28.97
CA HIS A 837 -50.24 37.21 28.81
C HIS A 837 -51.59 36.60 29.27
N LEU A 838 -51.89 35.36 28.88
CA LEU A 838 -53.10 34.64 29.31
C LEU A 838 -53.14 34.41 30.83
N HIS A 839 -52.02 34.04 31.46
CA HIS A 839 -51.98 33.90 32.93
C HIS A 839 -52.12 35.25 33.66
N SER A 840 -51.61 36.34 33.09
CA SER A 840 -51.67 37.66 33.72
C SER A 840 -53.09 38.22 33.85
N GLY A 841 -54.03 37.80 33.00
CA GLY A 841 -55.45 38.19 33.09
C GLY A 841 -56.25 37.44 34.15
N LEU A 842 -55.83 36.23 34.54
CA LEU A 842 -56.57 35.40 35.49
C LEU A 842 -56.32 35.77 36.97
N GLN A 843 -55.17 36.36 37.30
CA GLN A 843 -54.86 36.71 38.70
C GLN A 843 -55.59 37.94 39.24
N ASP A 844 -56.14 38.81 38.37
CA ASP A 844 -56.92 39.99 38.78
C ASP A 844 -58.42 39.66 38.98
N SER A 845 -58.75 38.42 39.39
CA SER A 845 -60.14 37.92 39.56
C SER A 845 -60.43 37.25 40.92
N GLN A 846 -59.55 37.45 41.92
CA GLN A 846 -59.71 37.01 43.31
C GLN A 846 -59.41 38.15 44.31
#